data_AF-A0AAX7T8U0-F1
#
_entry.id   AF-A0AAX7T8U0-F1
#
_cell.length_a   1.000
_cell.length_b   1.000
_cell.length_c   1.000
_cell.angle_alpha   90.00
_cell.angle_beta   90.00
_cell.angle_gamma   90.00
#
_symmetry.space_group_name_H-M   'P 1'
#
loop_
_entity.id
_entity.type
_entity.pdbx_description
1 polymer ?
#
loop_
_entity_poly.entity_id
_entity_poly.type
_entity_poly.pdbx_seq_one_letter_code
_entity_poly.pdbx_strand_id
1 'polypeptide(L)'
;MFPFPFRELNLLRDKKFSLVGLIHHFFTEIKEAGICNFKKFKVIFIFDGLDECRLPLNFHITEILTDVTESTSVDVLLTNLIRGKLLPSAHIWITTRPAAANQIPADYIDMVTEVRGFTDPQKKEYFRKRLRDKDEANTIISHIKTSRSLHIMCHIPIFCWITATVLESVIKTKQDGGKLPKTLTEMYIHFLVVQTKLKNIKHDGAAETDPLWSPKSKKMIEALGKLAFEQLQKGNLIFYESDLTECDINVREASVYSGVFTQVFKEERGLYQEKVYCFVHLSIQEFLAALYVHLTFTNSGINLLKKEQMASVQTGESLVQYFYQSAVDKALKSPNGHLDLFLRFFLGLSIPANWDHLQGLQAISSQINQETVKYIKEKMNGTLSPEKSIHLLHCLNELKDDSVVKEVQHQLSSGQLSKVDLSPAQWSALVFILLSTEAGLDEFDLRKYSASEEALLQLLPVVKACKKAQLSGCNLTERSCEALSSILSFQSSRLRELDMSNNNLQDSGVKLLCVGLGSPHCMLGTLRLSGCQITGTGFTSLATAVRSNPSFLKELDLSYNHPGDSGMKLLSAQQQDPHVKLDILCVEPQGVQWMRPGLRKYLCDLTLDPNTAHRNLKLSDDKKEVTHVKEDQLYPHHDHRFDQWPQLLCTNSLSGRCYWEVEWSGEVHVAVAYGGIRRRGDGDESRFGRTHQSWSLNCSDDKGYYAGHKFDLRAIPLLPSALCHKVAVYVDCSAGTLSFYSVSSDKLIHLHTFNTTFTEPVYAGFRVKPDSSIHLCADSQ
;
A
#
# COMPACT_ATOMS: atom_id res chain seq x y z
N MET A 1 -6.40 -17.16 -38.73
CA MET A 1 -6.69 -16.60 -37.39
C MET A 1 -8.19 -16.64 -37.23
N PHE A 2 -8.69 -17.14 -36.10
CA PHE A 2 -10.12 -17.33 -35.85
C PHE A 2 -10.51 -16.68 -34.52
N PRO A 3 -11.08 -15.46 -34.55
CA PRO A 3 -11.62 -14.82 -33.36
C PRO A 3 -12.99 -15.41 -32.97
N PHE A 4 -13.14 -15.78 -31.71
CA PHE A 4 -14.35 -16.34 -31.14
C PHE A 4 -14.72 -15.61 -29.84
N PRO A 5 -15.72 -14.73 -29.84
CA PRO A 5 -16.23 -14.13 -28.62
C PRO A 5 -16.99 -15.19 -27.78
N PHE A 6 -16.67 -15.33 -26.50
CA PHE A 6 -17.38 -16.29 -25.62
C PHE A 6 -18.89 -16.02 -25.55
N ARG A 7 -19.29 -14.75 -25.62
CA ARG A 7 -20.69 -14.33 -25.71
C ARG A 7 -21.48 -14.97 -26.86
N GLU A 8 -20.82 -15.27 -27.98
CA GLU A 8 -21.44 -15.94 -29.12
C GLU A 8 -21.39 -17.46 -28.97
N LEU A 9 -20.29 -18.00 -28.43
CA LEU A 9 -20.16 -19.43 -28.15
C LEU A 9 -21.21 -19.93 -27.15
N ASN A 10 -21.60 -19.10 -26.18
CA ASN A 10 -22.67 -19.39 -25.22
C ASN A 10 -24.01 -19.71 -25.89
N LEU A 11 -24.32 -19.10 -27.05
CA LEU A 11 -25.56 -19.34 -27.81
C LEU A 11 -25.60 -20.74 -28.44
N LEU A 12 -24.44 -21.39 -28.53
CA LEU A 12 -24.27 -22.71 -29.12
C LEU A 12 -24.17 -23.81 -28.05
N ARG A 13 -24.41 -23.49 -26.77
CA ARG A 13 -24.32 -24.41 -25.63
C ARG A 13 -25.04 -25.74 -25.86
N ASP A 14 -26.25 -25.69 -26.43
CA ASP A 14 -27.10 -26.88 -26.61
C ASP A 14 -26.90 -27.55 -27.98
N LYS A 15 -25.96 -27.06 -28.79
CA LYS A 15 -25.63 -27.59 -30.11
C LYS A 15 -24.34 -28.40 -30.05
N LYS A 16 -24.22 -29.35 -30.99
CA LYS A 16 -23.00 -30.13 -31.20
C LYS A 16 -22.32 -29.70 -32.49
N PHE A 17 -21.00 -29.58 -32.44
CA PHE A 17 -20.15 -29.23 -33.56
C PHE A 17 -18.91 -30.11 -33.56
N SER A 18 -18.33 -30.31 -34.75
CA SER A 18 -16.91 -30.64 -34.86
C SER A 18 -16.09 -29.37 -34.92
N LEU A 19 -14.76 -29.42 -34.70
CA LEU A 19 -13.93 -28.21 -34.82
C LEU A 19 -14.02 -27.60 -36.22
N VAL A 20 -14.04 -28.46 -37.26
CA VAL A 20 -14.26 -28.02 -38.65
C VAL A 20 -15.64 -27.39 -38.81
N GLY A 21 -16.67 -28.05 -38.28
CA GLY A 21 -18.05 -27.55 -38.34
C GLY A 21 -18.22 -26.21 -37.62
N LEU A 22 -17.55 -26.01 -36.48
CA LEU A 22 -17.58 -24.77 -35.71
C LEU A 22 -16.90 -23.65 -36.50
N ILE A 23 -15.72 -23.88 -37.07
CA ILE A 23 -15.04 -22.88 -37.91
C ILE A 23 -15.87 -22.54 -39.14
N HIS A 24 -16.46 -23.51 -39.81
CA HIS A 24 -17.33 -23.28 -40.98
C HIS A 24 -18.64 -22.58 -40.64
N HIS A 25 -19.15 -22.75 -39.41
CA HIS A 25 -20.33 -22.05 -38.94
C HIS A 25 -20.09 -20.55 -38.79
N PHE A 26 -18.93 -20.18 -38.23
CA PHE A 26 -18.57 -18.78 -38.03
C PHE A 26 -17.95 -18.15 -39.29
N PHE A 27 -17.11 -18.88 -40.01
CA PHE A 27 -16.34 -18.36 -41.14
C PHE A 27 -16.77 -19.07 -42.43
N THR A 28 -17.87 -18.61 -43.02
CA THR A 28 -18.46 -19.23 -44.23
C THR A 28 -17.51 -19.19 -45.42
N GLU A 29 -16.63 -18.19 -45.50
CA GLU A 29 -15.62 -18.08 -46.56
C GLU A 29 -14.62 -19.25 -46.51
N ILE A 30 -14.33 -19.77 -45.31
CA ILE A 30 -13.43 -20.94 -45.12
C ILE A 30 -14.11 -22.22 -45.60
N LYS A 31 -15.43 -22.32 -45.41
CA LYS A 31 -16.25 -23.42 -45.94
C LYS A 31 -16.30 -23.36 -47.47
N GLU A 32 -16.53 -22.18 -48.04
CA GLU A 32 -16.55 -21.95 -49.49
C GLU A 32 -15.19 -22.24 -50.15
N ALA A 33 -14.09 -21.93 -49.46
CA ALA A 33 -12.74 -22.29 -49.90
C ALA A 33 -12.40 -23.79 -49.77
N GLY A 34 -13.31 -24.62 -49.24
CA GLY A 34 -13.11 -26.06 -49.08
C GLY A 34 -12.06 -26.45 -48.04
N ILE A 35 -11.67 -25.53 -47.15
CA ILE A 35 -10.60 -25.76 -46.18
C ILE A 35 -11.15 -26.55 -44.99
N CYS A 36 -10.73 -27.80 -44.85
CA CYS A 36 -11.09 -28.68 -43.73
C CYS A 36 -9.89 -29.24 -42.96
N ASN A 37 -8.68 -29.22 -43.55
CA ASN A 37 -7.46 -29.71 -42.90
C ASN A 37 -6.62 -28.56 -42.34
N PHE A 38 -6.89 -28.21 -41.09
CA PHE A 38 -6.22 -27.12 -40.39
C PHE A 38 -4.77 -27.41 -39.98
N LYS A 39 -4.33 -28.68 -39.97
CA LYS A 39 -2.94 -29.06 -39.63
C LYS A 39 -1.91 -28.52 -40.64
N LYS A 40 -2.35 -28.15 -41.85
CA LYS A 40 -1.49 -27.57 -42.90
C LYS A 40 -1.20 -26.07 -42.70
N PHE A 41 -1.84 -25.43 -41.72
CA PHE A 41 -1.77 -23.99 -41.51
C PHE A 41 -1.25 -23.66 -40.12
N LYS A 42 -0.64 -22.48 -39.97
CA LYS A 42 -0.40 -21.88 -38.66
C LYS A 42 -1.71 -21.26 -38.17
N VAL A 43 -2.40 -21.98 -37.29
CA VAL A 43 -3.70 -21.58 -36.76
C VAL A 43 -3.52 -20.85 -35.43
N ILE A 44 -4.26 -19.75 -35.28
CA ILE A 44 -4.38 -19.01 -34.02
C ILE A 44 -5.87 -18.84 -33.74
N PHE A 45 -6.30 -19.27 -32.56
CA PHE A 45 -7.62 -19.01 -32.01
C PHE A 45 -7.54 -17.86 -31.02
N ILE A 46 -8.42 -16.88 -31.15
CA ILE A 46 -8.52 -15.76 -30.20
C ILE A 46 -9.87 -15.87 -29.52
N PHE A 47 -9.89 -16.32 -28.27
CA PHE A 47 -11.12 -16.35 -27.47
C PHE A 47 -11.24 -15.08 -26.66
N ASP A 48 -12.27 -14.28 -26.95
CA ASP A 48 -12.46 -12.98 -26.32
C ASP A 48 -13.51 -13.05 -25.20
N GLY A 49 -13.15 -12.60 -24.00
CA GLY A 49 -14.06 -12.44 -22.86
C GLY A 49 -14.40 -13.72 -22.10
N LEU A 50 -13.41 -14.47 -21.61
CA LEU A 50 -13.65 -15.69 -20.79
C LEU A 50 -14.50 -15.41 -19.54
N ASP A 51 -14.44 -14.20 -18.98
CA ASP A 51 -15.32 -13.77 -17.89
C ASP A 51 -16.82 -13.79 -18.26
N GLU A 52 -17.15 -13.77 -19.55
CA GLU A 52 -18.50 -13.88 -20.08
C GLU A 52 -18.91 -15.32 -20.42
N CYS A 53 -18.00 -16.29 -20.23
CA CYS A 53 -18.25 -17.69 -20.56
C CYS A 53 -19.28 -18.32 -19.62
N ARG A 54 -20.36 -18.85 -20.20
CA ARG A 54 -21.39 -19.65 -19.50
C ARG A 54 -21.28 -21.15 -19.79
N LEU A 55 -20.30 -21.54 -20.61
CA LEU A 55 -20.03 -22.95 -20.94
C LEU A 55 -19.30 -23.63 -19.77
N PRO A 56 -19.68 -24.86 -19.39
CA PRO A 56 -19.05 -25.59 -18.28
C PRO A 56 -17.70 -26.16 -18.72
N LEU A 57 -16.64 -25.35 -18.67
CA LEU A 57 -15.28 -25.77 -19.02
C LEU A 57 -14.69 -26.70 -17.95
N ASN A 58 -14.89 -28.01 -18.09
CA ASN A 58 -14.42 -28.99 -17.11
C ASN A 58 -13.11 -29.65 -17.56
N PHE A 59 -11.98 -29.21 -16.98
CA PHE A 59 -10.64 -29.72 -17.31
C PHE A 59 -10.27 -31.05 -16.61
N HIS A 60 -11.07 -31.54 -15.66
CA HIS A 60 -10.79 -32.75 -14.89
C HIS A 60 -11.50 -33.99 -15.45
N ILE A 61 -12.73 -33.81 -15.93
CA ILE A 61 -13.59 -34.89 -16.43
C ILE A 61 -14.08 -34.47 -17.83
N THR A 62 -13.17 -34.50 -18.80
CA THR A 62 -13.52 -34.30 -20.22
C THR A 62 -13.12 -35.53 -21.03
N GLU A 63 -14.03 -35.97 -21.90
CA GLU A 63 -13.74 -36.91 -22.98
C GLU A 63 -12.56 -36.40 -23.83
N ILE A 64 -11.63 -37.30 -24.17
CA ILE A 64 -10.44 -36.95 -24.96
C ILE A 64 -10.83 -36.93 -26.43
N LEU A 65 -10.89 -35.73 -27.01
CA LEU A 65 -11.15 -35.54 -28.43
C LEU A 65 -9.86 -35.17 -29.16
N THR A 66 -9.53 -35.93 -30.21
CA THR A 66 -8.35 -35.66 -31.06
C THR A 66 -8.68 -35.47 -32.53
N ASP A 67 -9.84 -35.97 -32.98
CA ASP A 67 -10.32 -35.79 -34.35
C ASP A 67 -11.06 -34.46 -34.49
N VAL A 68 -10.65 -33.65 -35.47
CA VAL A 68 -11.22 -32.33 -35.77
C VAL A 68 -12.59 -32.42 -36.46
N THR A 69 -12.96 -33.61 -36.95
CA THR A 69 -14.21 -33.89 -37.67
C THR A 69 -15.30 -34.49 -36.79
N GLU A 70 -14.94 -34.98 -35.59
CA GLU A 70 -15.87 -35.57 -34.64
C GLU A 70 -16.71 -34.50 -33.93
N SER A 71 -18.01 -34.75 -33.80
CA SER A 71 -18.98 -33.78 -33.30
C SER A 71 -19.26 -33.97 -31.80
N THR A 72 -19.01 -32.94 -31.01
CA THR A 72 -19.28 -32.92 -29.55
C THR A 72 -19.85 -31.57 -29.12
N SER A 73 -20.14 -31.38 -27.84
CA SER A 73 -20.60 -30.09 -27.31
C SER A 73 -19.49 -29.04 -27.35
N VAL A 74 -19.88 -27.77 -27.41
CA VAL A 74 -18.92 -26.66 -27.58
C VAL A 74 -17.95 -26.55 -26.39
N ASP A 75 -18.41 -26.80 -25.17
CA ASP A 75 -17.55 -26.83 -23.98
C ASP A 75 -16.46 -27.91 -24.09
N VAL A 76 -16.79 -29.12 -24.54
CA VAL A 76 -15.83 -30.22 -24.73
C VAL A 76 -14.83 -29.90 -25.84
N LEU A 77 -15.28 -29.26 -26.94
CA LEU A 77 -14.38 -28.79 -28.01
C LEU A 77 -13.35 -27.79 -27.46
N LEU A 78 -13.80 -26.75 -26.77
CA LEU A 78 -12.95 -25.70 -26.23
C LEU A 78 -11.98 -26.25 -25.20
N THR A 79 -12.45 -27.09 -24.28
CA THR A 79 -11.59 -27.72 -23.27
C THR A 79 -10.51 -28.59 -23.92
N ASN A 80 -10.83 -29.40 -24.94
CA ASN A 80 -9.82 -30.22 -25.62
C ASN A 80 -8.84 -29.40 -26.45
N LEU A 81 -9.29 -28.28 -27.01
CA LEU A 81 -8.42 -27.34 -27.72
C LEU A 81 -7.43 -26.68 -26.75
N ILE A 82 -7.90 -26.17 -25.61
CA ILE A 82 -7.06 -25.56 -24.55
C ILE A 82 -6.10 -26.59 -23.93
N ARG A 83 -6.53 -27.83 -23.73
CA ARG A 83 -5.66 -28.94 -23.25
C ARG A 83 -4.62 -29.38 -24.28
N GLY A 84 -4.65 -28.85 -25.50
CA GLY A 84 -3.77 -29.26 -26.60
C GLY A 84 -4.01 -30.68 -27.10
N LYS A 85 -5.20 -31.27 -26.84
CA LYS A 85 -5.59 -32.60 -27.35
C LYS A 85 -6.20 -32.51 -28.74
N LEU A 86 -6.96 -31.45 -29.00
CA LEU A 86 -7.57 -31.16 -30.28
C LEU A 86 -6.75 -30.09 -31.02
N LEU A 87 -6.28 -30.41 -32.23
CA LEU A 87 -5.40 -29.55 -33.04
C LEU A 87 -4.18 -28.97 -32.27
N PRO A 88 -3.22 -29.82 -31.82
CA PRO A 88 -2.11 -29.39 -30.97
C PRO A 88 -1.16 -28.35 -31.59
N SER A 89 -1.20 -28.18 -32.92
CA SER A 89 -0.39 -27.20 -33.65
C SER A 89 -0.95 -25.77 -33.60
N ALA A 90 -2.14 -25.56 -33.02
CA ALA A 90 -2.78 -24.26 -32.93
C ALA A 90 -2.26 -23.47 -31.73
N HIS A 91 -2.15 -22.15 -31.89
CA HIS A 91 -1.91 -21.23 -30.78
C HIS A 91 -3.24 -20.67 -30.29
N ILE A 92 -3.32 -20.38 -28.99
CA ILE A 92 -4.55 -19.89 -28.37
C ILE A 92 -4.21 -18.60 -27.62
N TRP A 93 -5.00 -17.56 -27.88
CA TRP A 93 -4.97 -16.32 -27.12
C TRP A 93 -6.33 -16.14 -26.45
N ILE A 94 -6.34 -15.95 -25.13
CA ILE A 94 -7.59 -15.76 -24.36
C ILE A 94 -7.52 -14.42 -23.63
N THR A 95 -8.56 -13.62 -23.74
CA THR A 95 -8.72 -12.40 -22.93
C THR A 95 -9.71 -12.67 -21.79
N THR A 96 -9.43 -12.13 -20.61
CA THR A 96 -10.28 -12.30 -19.43
C THR A 96 -10.02 -11.22 -18.39
N ARG A 97 -11.01 -10.96 -17.53
CA ARG A 97 -10.79 -10.21 -16.30
C ARG A 97 -10.02 -11.07 -15.28
N PRO A 98 -9.20 -10.47 -14.40
CA PRO A 98 -8.44 -11.21 -13.40
C PRO A 98 -9.29 -12.17 -12.54
N ALA A 99 -10.51 -11.79 -12.19
CA ALA A 99 -11.42 -12.60 -11.37
C ALA A 99 -11.90 -13.90 -12.04
N ALA A 100 -11.76 -14.05 -13.36
CA ALA A 100 -12.15 -15.22 -14.13
C ALA A 100 -10.95 -15.99 -14.70
N ALA A 101 -9.72 -15.50 -14.49
CA ALA A 101 -8.51 -16.14 -15.02
C ALA A 101 -8.28 -17.54 -14.46
N ASN A 102 -8.75 -17.80 -13.24
CA ASN A 102 -8.66 -19.11 -12.58
C ASN A 102 -9.62 -20.18 -13.14
N GLN A 103 -10.50 -19.83 -14.09
CA GLN A 103 -11.32 -20.82 -14.79
C GLN A 103 -10.46 -21.76 -15.65
N ILE A 104 -9.26 -21.33 -16.05
CA ILE A 104 -8.30 -22.16 -16.77
C ILE A 104 -7.16 -22.53 -15.82
N PRO A 105 -6.87 -23.84 -15.63
CA PRO A 105 -5.74 -24.27 -14.82
C PRO A 105 -4.40 -23.75 -15.36
N ALA A 106 -3.50 -23.35 -14.46
CA ALA A 106 -2.20 -22.77 -14.81
C ALA A 106 -1.32 -23.70 -15.67
N ASP A 107 -1.49 -25.03 -15.52
CA ASP A 107 -0.78 -26.05 -16.31
C ASP A 107 -1.06 -25.97 -17.82
N TYR A 108 -2.11 -25.25 -18.23
CA TYR A 108 -2.48 -25.05 -19.63
C TYR A 108 -2.19 -23.64 -20.15
N ILE A 109 -1.42 -22.84 -19.40
CA ILE A 109 -1.13 -21.44 -19.73
C ILE A 109 0.38 -21.25 -19.89
N ASP A 110 0.83 -21.02 -21.13
CA ASP A 110 2.25 -20.79 -21.42
C ASP A 110 2.70 -19.37 -21.02
N MET A 111 1.81 -18.37 -21.16
CA MET A 111 2.14 -16.96 -20.94
C MET A 111 0.91 -16.16 -20.47
N VAL A 112 1.12 -15.24 -19.54
CA VAL A 112 0.11 -14.28 -19.05
C VAL A 112 0.58 -12.85 -19.30
N THR A 113 -0.26 -12.03 -19.93
CA THR A 113 -0.01 -10.60 -20.15
C THR A 113 -1.12 -9.78 -19.50
N GLU A 114 -0.74 -8.81 -18.66
CA GLU A 114 -1.68 -7.95 -17.93
C GLU A 114 -1.80 -6.57 -18.60
N VAL A 115 -3.03 -6.11 -18.84
CA VAL A 115 -3.32 -4.75 -19.33
C VAL A 115 -3.49 -3.81 -18.13
N ARG A 116 -2.44 -3.03 -17.83
CA ARG A 116 -2.33 -2.20 -16.61
C ARG A 116 -2.90 -0.78 -16.71
N GLY A 117 -3.85 -0.47 -17.60
CA GLY A 117 -4.49 0.86 -17.63
C GLY A 117 -3.57 2.07 -17.86
N PHE A 118 -3.96 3.24 -17.33
CA PHE A 118 -3.28 4.53 -17.49
C PHE A 118 -2.30 4.85 -16.36
N THR A 119 -1.10 5.28 -16.75
CA THR A 119 -0.10 5.92 -15.87
C THR A 119 -0.51 7.35 -15.51
N ASP A 120 0.06 7.93 -14.46
CA ASP A 120 -0.27 9.32 -14.05
C ASP A 120 -0.07 10.38 -15.13
N PRO A 121 0.98 10.33 -15.98
CA PRO A 121 1.08 11.19 -17.16
C PRO A 121 -0.08 10.97 -18.14
N GLN A 122 -0.42 9.72 -18.46
CA GLN A 122 -1.52 9.38 -19.37
C GLN A 122 -2.88 9.83 -18.82
N LYS A 123 -3.12 9.74 -17.50
CA LYS A 123 -4.33 10.30 -16.86
C LYS A 123 -4.46 11.78 -17.16
N LYS A 124 -3.40 12.57 -16.92
CA LYS A 124 -3.40 14.02 -17.18
C LYS A 124 -3.61 14.33 -18.65
N GLU A 125 -2.97 13.56 -19.53
CA GLU A 125 -3.12 13.70 -20.98
C GLU A 125 -4.57 13.42 -21.42
N TYR A 126 -5.19 12.36 -20.90
CA TYR A 126 -6.59 12.03 -21.18
C TYR A 126 -7.52 13.20 -20.85
N PHE A 127 -7.45 13.75 -19.62
CA PHE A 127 -8.33 14.85 -19.22
C PHE A 127 -8.10 16.11 -20.05
N ARG A 128 -6.84 16.43 -20.38
CA ARG A 128 -6.50 17.56 -21.26
C ARG A 128 -7.00 17.38 -22.70
N LYS A 129 -7.04 16.16 -23.21
CA LYS A 129 -7.56 15.85 -24.55
C LYS A 129 -9.09 15.83 -24.59
N ARG A 130 -9.73 15.35 -23.52
CA ARG A 130 -11.18 15.17 -23.44
C ARG A 130 -11.94 16.47 -23.17
N LEU A 131 -11.34 17.41 -22.43
CA LEU A 131 -11.94 18.68 -22.06
C LEU A 131 -11.39 19.79 -22.97
N ARG A 132 -12.28 20.62 -23.52
CA ARG A 132 -11.88 21.68 -24.46
C ARG A 132 -11.24 22.87 -23.76
N ASP A 133 -11.70 23.17 -22.54
CA ASP A 133 -11.21 24.26 -21.70
C ASP A 133 -10.02 23.77 -20.84
N LYS A 134 -8.90 24.49 -20.90
CA LYS A 134 -7.67 24.15 -20.18
C LYS A 134 -7.78 24.38 -18.67
N ASP A 135 -8.54 25.37 -18.24
CA ASP A 135 -8.72 25.71 -16.84
C ASP A 135 -9.70 24.75 -16.16
N GLU A 136 -10.75 24.33 -16.87
CA GLU A 136 -11.60 23.21 -16.45
C GLU A 136 -10.79 21.92 -16.31
N ALA A 137 -9.94 21.60 -17.29
CA ALA A 137 -9.08 20.42 -17.25
C ALA A 137 -8.10 20.45 -16.07
N ASN A 138 -7.48 21.59 -15.80
CA ASN A 138 -6.57 21.77 -14.67
C ASN A 138 -7.31 21.66 -13.33
N THR A 139 -8.53 22.21 -13.24
CA THR A 139 -9.39 22.11 -12.04
C THR A 139 -9.76 20.66 -11.76
N ILE A 140 -10.19 19.91 -12.78
CA ILE A 140 -10.52 18.49 -12.67
C ILE A 140 -9.28 17.67 -12.28
N ILE A 141 -8.14 17.89 -12.93
CA ILE A 141 -6.88 17.20 -12.60
C ILE A 141 -6.47 17.50 -11.14
N SER A 142 -6.63 18.74 -10.69
CA SER A 142 -6.36 19.14 -9.31
C SER A 142 -7.28 18.41 -8.32
N HIS A 143 -8.59 18.44 -8.56
CA HIS A 143 -9.58 17.75 -7.72
C HIS A 143 -9.38 16.23 -7.67
N ILE A 144 -9.03 15.61 -8.80
CA ILE A 144 -8.72 14.17 -8.81
C ILE A 144 -7.47 13.89 -7.97
N LYS A 145 -6.45 14.74 -8.00
CA LYS A 145 -5.25 14.55 -7.17
C LYS A 145 -5.54 14.72 -5.68
N THR A 146 -6.45 15.62 -5.29
CA THR A 146 -6.83 15.81 -3.88
C THR A 146 -7.73 14.66 -3.38
N SER A 147 -8.39 13.91 -4.25
CA SER A 147 -9.11 12.68 -3.89
C SER A 147 -8.36 11.43 -4.34
N ARG A 148 -7.57 10.83 -3.44
CA ARG A 148 -6.80 9.61 -3.75
C ARG A 148 -7.66 8.46 -4.28
N SER A 149 -8.85 8.27 -3.71
CA SER A 149 -9.80 7.25 -4.18
C SER A 149 -10.15 7.45 -5.65
N LEU A 150 -10.48 8.67 -6.08
CA LEU A 150 -10.74 8.99 -7.50
C LEU A 150 -9.48 8.82 -8.35
N HIS A 151 -8.32 9.25 -7.85
CA HIS A 151 -7.04 9.15 -8.54
C HIS A 151 -6.61 7.71 -8.83
N ILE A 152 -6.81 6.79 -7.88
CA ILE A 152 -6.52 5.36 -8.02
C ILE A 152 -7.46 4.75 -9.07
N MET A 153 -8.76 5.05 -8.99
CA MET A 153 -9.73 4.48 -9.93
C MET A 153 -9.51 4.96 -11.38
N CYS A 154 -9.09 6.22 -11.57
CA CYS A 154 -8.68 6.75 -12.88
C CYS A 154 -7.46 6.04 -13.49
N HIS A 155 -6.87 5.05 -12.82
CA HIS A 155 -5.97 4.11 -13.47
C HIS A 155 -6.68 3.31 -14.57
N ILE A 156 -7.96 2.97 -14.40
CA ILE A 156 -8.72 2.27 -15.44
C ILE A 156 -9.42 3.34 -16.32
N PRO A 157 -9.21 3.34 -17.65
CA PRO A 157 -9.68 4.40 -18.54
C PRO A 157 -11.17 4.74 -18.47
N ILE A 158 -12.03 3.75 -18.20
CA ILE A 158 -13.48 3.98 -18.10
C ILE A 158 -13.83 4.91 -16.94
N PHE A 159 -13.12 4.84 -15.81
CA PHE A 159 -13.33 5.77 -14.70
C PHE A 159 -12.87 7.18 -15.07
N CYS A 160 -11.82 7.35 -15.89
CA CYS A 160 -11.49 8.67 -16.42
C CYS A 160 -12.64 9.26 -17.24
N TRP A 161 -13.30 8.43 -18.05
CA TRP A 161 -14.44 8.86 -18.85
C TRP A 161 -15.66 9.22 -17.98
N ILE A 162 -16.02 8.39 -17.01
CA ILE A 162 -17.11 8.67 -16.04
C ILE A 162 -16.78 9.96 -15.28
N THR A 163 -15.56 10.08 -14.76
CA THR A 163 -15.11 11.25 -14.00
C THR A 163 -15.13 12.52 -14.83
N ALA A 164 -14.63 12.48 -16.07
CA ALA A 164 -14.70 13.62 -16.97
C ALA A 164 -16.15 14.02 -17.23
N THR A 165 -17.04 13.06 -17.53
CA THR A 165 -18.45 13.32 -17.84
C THR A 165 -19.19 13.96 -16.67
N VAL A 166 -18.99 13.43 -15.46
CA VAL A 166 -19.62 13.95 -14.25
C VAL A 166 -19.08 15.33 -13.88
N LEU A 167 -17.76 15.48 -13.77
CA LEU A 167 -17.17 16.73 -13.31
C LEU A 167 -17.36 17.86 -14.33
N GLU A 168 -17.31 17.56 -15.63
CA GLU A 168 -17.64 18.51 -16.71
C GLU A 168 -19.08 19.03 -16.54
N SER A 169 -20.04 18.13 -16.33
CA SER A 169 -21.44 18.55 -16.12
C SER A 169 -21.60 19.36 -14.84
N VAL A 170 -20.99 18.93 -13.73
CA VAL A 170 -21.13 19.57 -12.42
C VAL A 170 -20.51 20.97 -12.43
N ILE A 171 -19.38 21.17 -13.10
CA ILE A 171 -18.74 22.50 -13.24
C ILE A 171 -19.63 23.42 -14.06
N LYS A 172 -20.16 22.96 -15.21
CA LYS A 172 -21.01 23.77 -16.10
C LYS A 172 -22.33 24.20 -15.46
N THR A 173 -22.89 23.39 -14.58
CA THR A 173 -24.17 23.69 -13.90
C THR A 173 -24.01 24.51 -12.62
N LYS A 174 -22.80 24.85 -12.18
CA LYS A 174 -22.56 25.61 -10.95
C LYS A 174 -22.54 27.12 -11.21
N GLN A 175 -23.48 27.84 -10.63
CA GLN A 175 -23.27 29.23 -10.19
C GLN A 175 -22.73 29.18 -8.75
N ASP A 176 -21.47 29.56 -8.55
CA ASP A 176 -20.74 29.75 -7.28
C ASP A 176 -21.03 28.82 -6.06
N GLY A 177 -20.13 27.86 -5.81
CA GLY A 177 -19.86 27.38 -4.42
C GLY A 177 -20.18 25.92 -4.04
N GLY A 178 -20.79 25.10 -4.90
CA GLY A 178 -21.06 23.70 -4.57
C GLY A 178 -19.80 22.82 -4.46
N LYS A 179 -19.75 21.84 -3.55
CA LYS A 179 -18.62 20.88 -3.43
C LYS A 179 -18.59 19.93 -4.64
N LEU A 180 -17.40 19.55 -5.11
CA LEU A 180 -17.24 18.51 -6.14
C LEU A 180 -17.34 17.12 -5.46
N PRO A 181 -17.91 16.11 -6.14
CA PRO A 181 -18.01 14.76 -5.60
C PRO A 181 -16.63 14.20 -5.25
N LYS A 182 -16.48 13.65 -4.05
CA LYS A 182 -15.23 13.14 -3.50
C LYS A 182 -15.21 11.62 -3.41
N THR A 183 -16.36 11.01 -3.15
CA THR A 183 -16.48 9.55 -3.01
C THR A 183 -16.90 8.90 -4.34
N LEU A 184 -16.71 7.58 -4.45
CA LEU A 184 -17.11 6.86 -5.65
C LEU A 184 -18.64 6.83 -5.79
N THR A 185 -19.35 6.68 -4.68
CA THR A 185 -20.82 6.65 -4.70
C THR A 185 -21.39 8.00 -5.14
N GLU A 186 -20.84 9.11 -4.64
CA GLU A 186 -21.22 10.45 -5.12
C GLU A 186 -21.01 10.58 -6.63
N MET A 187 -19.86 10.12 -7.15
CA MET A 187 -19.60 10.13 -8.60
C MET A 187 -20.65 9.36 -9.41
N TYR A 188 -21.07 8.19 -8.95
CA TYR A 188 -22.04 7.36 -9.67
C TYR A 188 -23.48 7.86 -9.54
N ILE A 189 -23.84 8.46 -8.40
CA ILE A 189 -25.09 9.17 -8.24
C ILE A 189 -25.17 10.33 -9.23
N HIS A 190 -24.14 11.18 -9.28
CA HIS A 190 -24.09 12.26 -10.26
C HIS A 190 -24.07 11.74 -11.70
N PHE A 191 -23.37 10.64 -11.98
CA PHE A 191 -23.40 10.01 -13.29
C PHE A 191 -24.83 9.61 -13.68
N LEU A 192 -25.56 8.92 -12.80
CA LEU A 192 -26.95 8.53 -13.05
C LEU A 192 -27.87 9.74 -13.27
N VAL A 193 -27.69 10.80 -12.48
CA VAL A 193 -28.42 12.06 -12.63
C VAL A 193 -28.15 12.71 -13.98
N VAL A 194 -26.88 12.82 -14.38
CA VAL A 194 -26.46 13.38 -15.68
C VAL A 194 -27.06 12.59 -16.83
N GLN A 195 -26.97 11.25 -16.79
CA GLN A 195 -27.55 10.41 -17.83
C GLN A 195 -29.07 10.56 -17.90
N THR A 196 -29.76 10.61 -16.76
CA THR A 196 -31.22 10.78 -16.72
C THR A 196 -31.64 12.13 -17.29
N LYS A 197 -30.91 13.21 -16.97
CA LYS A 197 -31.14 14.55 -17.56
C LYS A 197 -30.97 14.53 -19.07
N LEU A 198 -29.86 13.99 -19.56
CA LEU A 198 -29.59 13.90 -21.00
C LEU A 198 -30.67 13.10 -21.73
N LYS A 199 -31.14 12.01 -21.12
CA LYS A 199 -32.26 11.20 -21.64
C LYS A 199 -33.56 12.02 -21.72
N ASN A 200 -33.92 12.72 -20.65
CA ASN A 200 -35.15 13.51 -20.61
C ASN A 200 -35.12 14.64 -21.66
N ILE A 201 -34.00 15.35 -21.81
CA ILE A 201 -33.85 16.44 -22.78
C ILE A 201 -33.89 15.91 -24.22
N LYS A 202 -33.11 14.86 -24.53
CA LYS A 202 -32.95 14.36 -25.91
C LYS A 202 -34.14 13.55 -26.42
N HIS A 203 -34.85 12.83 -25.54
CA HIS A 203 -35.87 11.86 -25.94
C HIS A 203 -37.27 12.21 -25.46
N ASP A 204 -37.42 12.83 -24.29
CA ASP A 204 -38.73 13.17 -23.75
C ASP A 204 -39.15 14.63 -24.07
N GLY A 205 -38.26 15.43 -24.69
CA GLY A 205 -38.54 16.83 -25.03
C GLY A 205 -38.70 17.74 -23.80
N ALA A 206 -38.21 17.29 -22.64
CA ALA A 206 -38.36 17.96 -21.36
C ALA A 206 -37.55 19.26 -21.29
N ALA A 207 -38.10 20.30 -20.67
CA ALA A 207 -37.37 21.53 -20.36
C ALA A 207 -36.39 21.28 -19.20
N GLU A 208 -35.33 22.09 -19.07
CA GLU A 208 -34.37 21.97 -17.96
C GLU A 208 -35.02 22.12 -16.56
N THR A 209 -36.21 22.71 -16.50
CA THR A 209 -37.01 22.94 -15.28
C THR A 209 -37.89 21.75 -14.88
N ASP A 210 -38.02 20.72 -15.72
CA ASP A 210 -38.90 19.58 -15.44
C ASP A 210 -38.35 18.67 -14.32
N PRO A 211 -39.23 17.98 -13.55
CA PRO A 211 -38.78 17.05 -12.52
C PRO A 211 -37.89 15.95 -13.11
N LEU A 212 -36.72 15.74 -12.50
CA LEU A 212 -35.73 14.77 -12.97
C LEU A 212 -36.33 13.35 -13.12
N TRP A 213 -37.15 12.93 -12.15
CA TRP A 213 -37.69 11.58 -12.05
C TRP A 213 -39.16 11.49 -12.46
N SER A 214 -39.41 11.33 -13.76
CA SER A 214 -40.75 10.98 -14.26
C SER A 214 -41.13 9.53 -13.88
N PRO A 215 -42.43 9.16 -13.82
CA PRO A 215 -42.85 7.78 -13.57
C PRO A 215 -42.21 6.77 -14.54
N LYS A 216 -42.02 7.17 -15.80
CA LYS A 216 -41.33 6.35 -16.82
C LYS A 216 -39.86 6.13 -16.47
N SER A 217 -39.14 7.18 -16.09
CA SER A 217 -37.73 7.08 -15.71
C SER A 217 -37.54 6.28 -14.42
N LYS A 218 -38.44 6.41 -13.43
CA LYS A 218 -38.41 5.59 -12.20
C LYS A 218 -38.58 4.10 -12.51
N LYS A 219 -39.61 3.75 -13.31
CA LYS A 219 -39.86 2.35 -13.72
C LYS A 219 -38.66 1.76 -14.48
N MET A 220 -38.03 2.55 -15.35
CA MET A 220 -36.84 2.11 -16.09
C MET A 220 -35.64 1.84 -15.16
N ILE A 221 -35.34 2.74 -14.22
CA ILE A 221 -34.24 2.54 -13.27
C ILE A 221 -34.51 1.35 -12.34
N GLU A 222 -35.75 1.16 -11.90
CA GLU A 222 -36.14 0.00 -11.11
C GLU A 222 -35.94 -1.31 -11.88
N ALA A 223 -36.40 -1.37 -13.14
CA ALA A 223 -36.22 -2.55 -14.00
C ALA A 223 -34.74 -2.87 -14.25
N LEU A 224 -33.94 -1.86 -14.64
CA LEU A 224 -32.50 -2.02 -14.85
C LEU A 224 -31.76 -2.39 -13.54
N GLY A 225 -32.20 -1.86 -12.40
CA GLY A 225 -31.67 -2.19 -11.09
C GLY A 225 -31.95 -3.63 -10.67
N LYS A 226 -33.18 -4.12 -10.90
CA LYS A 226 -33.56 -5.52 -10.70
C LYS A 226 -32.69 -6.46 -11.55
N LEU A 227 -32.62 -6.18 -12.86
CA LEU A 227 -31.76 -6.93 -13.79
C LEU A 227 -30.30 -6.94 -13.33
N ALA A 228 -29.77 -5.78 -12.95
CA ALA A 228 -28.40 -5.66 -12.47
C ALA A 228 -28.13 -6.52 -11.23
N PHE A 229 -29.04 -6.50 -10.25
CA PHE A 229 -28.90 -7.27 -9.01
C PHE A 229 -28.99 -8.77 -9.25
N GLU A 230 -30.02 -9.25 -9.94
CA GLU A 230 -30.23 -10.68 -10.18
C GLU A 230 -29.09 -11.29 -11.00
N GLN A 231 -28.62 -10.57 -12.03
CA GLN A 231 -27.53 -11.03 -12.87
C GLN A 231 -26.17 -10.93 -12.15
N LEU A 232 -25.98 -9.95 -11.27
CA LEU A 232 -24.79 -9.87 -10.41
C LEU A 232 -24.72 -11.08 -9.46
N GLN A 233 -25.85 -11.52 -8.89
CA GLN A 233 -25.90 -12.72 -8.05
C GLN A 233 -25.54 -14.00 -8.82
N LYS A 234 -25.85 -14.05 -10.12
CA LYS A 234 -25.51 -15.16 -11.02
C LYS A 234 -24.08 -15.08 -11.56
N GLY A 235 -23.39 -13.96 -11.39
CA GLY A 235 -22.06 -13.70 -11.97
C GLY A 235 -22.08 -13.38 -13.47
N ASN A 236 -23.23 -12.99 -14.00
CA ASN A 236 -23.42 -12.71 -15.43
C ASN A 236 -23.11 -11.25 -15.78
N LEU A 237 -22.35 -11.06 -16.86
CA LEU A 237 -21.91 -9.74 -17.37
C LEU A 237 -22.66 -9.31 -18.64
N ILE A 238 -23.13 -10.29 -19.39
CA ILE A 238 -23.96 -10.15 -20.58
C ILE A 238 -25.29 -10.85 -20.31
N PHE A 239 -26.35 -10.43 -21.00
CA PHE A 239 -27.72 -10.88 -20.80
C PHE A 239 -28.36 -11.23 -22.15
N TYR A 240 -29.08 -12.33 -22.17
CA TYR A 240 -29.88 -12.78 -23.31
C TYR A 240 -31.35 -12.44 -23.11
N GLU A 241 -32.18 -12.64 -24.12
CA GLU A 241 -33.63 -12.41 -24.03
C GLU A 241 -34.26 -13.13 -22.84
N SER A 242 -33.87 -14.38 -22.58
CA SER A 242 -34.36 -15.15 -21.43
C SER A 242 -34.06 -14.46 -20.09
N ASP A 243 -32.87 -13.88 -19.96
CA ASP A 243 -32.44 -13.18 -18.73
C ASP A 243 -33.26 -11.90 -18.52
N LEU A 244 -33.61 -11.20 -19.60
CA LEU A 244 -34.46 -10.01 -19.55
C LEU A 244 -35.90 -10.36 -19.15
N THR A 245 -36.45 -11.44 -19.72
CA THR A 245 -37.82 -11.87 -19.43
C THR A 245 -37.99 -12.32 -17.98
N GLU A 246 -36.97 -12.91 -17.37
CA GLU A 246 -36.97 -13.27 -15.95
C GLU A 246 -37.06 -12.03 -15.04
N CYS A 247 -36.52 -10.90 -15.51
CA CYS A 247 -36.56 -9.62 -14.81
C CYS A 247 -37.77 -8.73 -15.21
N ASP A 248 -38.78 -9.30 -15.88
CA ASP A 248 -39.97 -8.60 -16.39
C ASP A 248 -39.67 -7.47 -17.40
N ILE A 249 -38.56 -7.57 -18.14
CA ILE A 249 -38.18 -6.65 -19.21
C ILE A 249 -38.39 -7.33 -20.55
N ASN A 250 -39.27 -6.81 -21.40
CA ASN A 250 -39.40 -7.34 -22.76
C ASN A 250 -38.31 -6.76 -23.70
N VAL A 251 -38.03 -7.45 -24.81
CA VAL A 251 -36.98 -7.06 -25.77
C VAL A 251 -37.18 -5.64 -26.33
N ARG A 252 -38.43 -5.20 -26.51
CA ARG A 252 -38.73 -3.85 -27.00
C ARG A 252 -38.37 -2.80 -25.95
N GLU A 253 -38.70 -3.03 -24.68
CA GLU A 253 -38.31 -2.18 -23.56
C GLU A 253 -36.79 -2.14 -23.42
N ALA A 254 -36.10 -3.28 -23.48
CA ALA A 254 -34.63 -3.34 -23.44
C ALA A 254 -33.98 -2.56 -24.60
N SER A 255 -34.53 -2.68 -25.81
CA SER A 255 -34.07 -1.91 -26.99
C SER A 255 -34.27 -0.41 -26.78
N VAL A 256 -35.41 0.01 -26.21
CA VAL A 256 -35.67 1.41 -25.85
C VAL A 256 -34.68 1.89 -24.79
N TYR A 257 -34.48 1.12 -23.72
CA TYR A 257 -33.54 1.46 -22.64
C TYR A 257 -32.13 1.64 -23.18
N SER A 258 -31.67 0.74 -24.06
CA SER A 258 -30.37 0.89 -24.71
C SER A 258 -30.30 2.13 -25.59
N GLY A 259 -31.38 2.48 -26.30
CA GLY A 259 -31.43 3.65 -27.17
C GLY A 259 -31.46 4.98 -26.43
N VAL A 260 -32.07 5.03 -25.24
CA VAL A 260 -32.19 6.26 -24.43
C VAL A 260 -31.14 6.39 -23.33
N PHE A 261 -30.52 5.28 -22.93
CA PHE A 261 -29.53 5.18 -21.85
C PHE A 261 -28.22 4.53 -22.35
N THR A 262 -27.80 4.93 -23.56
CA THR A 262 -26.65 4.40 -24.32
C THR A 262 -25.32 4.33 -23.57
N GLN A 263 -25.16 5.18 -22.55
CA GLN A 263 -23.96 5.29 -21.71
C GLN A 263 -24.02 4.40 -20.46
N VAL A 264 -25.13 3.69 -20.25
CA VAL A 264 -25.39 2.83 -19.09
C VAL A 264 -25.70 1.40 -19.53
N PHE A 265 -26.62 1.23 -20.48
CA PHE A 265 -27.09 -0.06 -20.98
C PHE A 265 -26.98 -0.13 -22.49
N LYS A 266 -26.48 -1.24 -23.01
CA LYS A 266 -26.22 -1.44 -24.44
C LYS A 266 -26.87 -2.71 -24.96
N GLU A 267 -27.52 -2.57 -26.10
CA GLU A 267 -27.80 -3.62 -27.06
C GLU A 267 -26.59 -3.73 -28.00
N GLU A 268 -25.95 -4.88 -27.99
CA GLU A 268 -24.90 -5.23 -28.94
C GLU A 268 -25.42 -6.34 -29.85
N ARG A 269 -25.01 -6.27 -31.13
CA ARG A 269 -25.30 -7.32 -32.10
C ARG A 269 -24.04 -8.15 -32.25
N GLY A 270 -24.14 -9.44 -31.99
CA GLY A 270 -23.08 -10.38 -32.37
C GLY A 270 -22.92 -10.42 -33.89
N LEU A 271 -21.82 -10.99 -34.35
CA LEU A 271 -21.51 -11.20 -35.78
C LEU A 271 -22.63 -11.98 -36.50
N TYR A 272 -23.43 -12.79 -35.77
CA TYR A 272 -24.52 -13.62 -36.29
C TYR A 272 -25.93 -13.12 -35.91
N GLN A 273 -26.08 -11.82 -35.66
CA GLN A 273 -27.36 -11.10 -35.55
C GLN A 273 -28.24 -11.37 -34.32
N GLU A 274 -27.83 -12.22 -33.38
CA GLU A 274 -28.52 -12.34 -32.09
C GLU A 274 -28.18 -11.14 -31.18
N LYS A 275 -29.21 -10.63 -30.50
CA LYS A 275 -29.11 -9.47 -29.61
C LYS A 275 -28.59 -9.92 -28.25
N VAL A 276 -27.49 -9.31 -27.83
CA VAL A 276 -26.96 -9.43 -26.46
C VAL A 276 -27.02 -8.08 -25.78
N TYR A 277 -27.32 -8.11 -24.49
CA TYR A 277 -27.46 -6.91 -23.68
C TYR A 277 -26.39 -6.88 -22.60
N CYS A 278 -25.85 -5.71 -22.28
CA CYS A 278 -24.88 -5.56 -21.20
C CYS A 278 -24.94 -4.15 -20.61
N PHE A 279 -24.40 -3.99 -19.40
CA PHE A 279 -24.05 -2.67 -18.92
C PHE A 279 -22.71 -2.23 -19.53
N VAL A 280 -22.55 -0.93 -19.79
CA VAL A 280 -21.32 -0.39 -20.39
C VAL A 280 -20.06 -0.77 -19.59
N HIS A 281 -20.21 -0.92 -18.28
CA HIS A 281 -19.17 -1.40 -17.40
C HIS A 281 -19.77 -2.09 -16.17
N LEU A 282 -19.08 -3.09 -15.61
CA LEU A 282 -19.53 -3.84 -14.43
C LEU A 282 -19.82 -2.94 -13.22
N SER A 283 -19.03 -1.89 -13.02
CA SER A 283 -19.28 -0.94 -11.92
C SER A 283 -20.64 -0.24 -12.01
N ILE A 284 -21.20 -0.07 -13.21
CA ILE A 284 -22.54 0.49 -13.41
C ILE A 284 -23.59 -0.53 -12.99
N GLN A 285 -23.41 -1.80 -13.35
CA GLN A 285 -24.24 -2.91 -12.89
C GLN A 285 -24.22 -3.01 -11.36
N GLU A 286 -23.04 -2.99 -10.74
CA GLU A 286 -22.90 -3.06 -9.29
C GLU A 286 -23.54 -1.87 -8.57
N PHE A 287 -23.41 -0.65 -9.13
CA PHE A 287 -24.06 0.54 -8.59
C PHE A 287 -25.60 0.45 -8.68
N LEU A 288 -26.14 0.08 -9.85
CA LEU A 288 -27.60 -0.03 -10.03
C LEU A 288 -28.19 -1.16 -9.19
N ALA A 289 -27.45 -2.28 -9.04
CA ALA A 289 -27.82 -3.35 -8.12
C ALA A 289 -27.88 -2.84 -6.67
N ALA A 290 -26.87 -2.09 -6.22
CA ALA A 290 -26.84 -1.52 -4.88
C ALA A 290 -28.00 -0.54 -4.65
N LEU A 291 -28.28 0.32 -5.63
CA LEU A 291 -29.39 1.25 -5.61
C LEU A 291 -30.74 0.53 -5.54
N TYR A 292 -30.93 -0.53 -6.33
CA TYR A 292 -32.14 -1.34 -6.31
C TYR A 292 -32.37 -1.99 -4.96
N VAL A 293 -31.37 -2.69 -4.41
CA VAL A 293 -31.49 -3.34 -3.11
C VAL A 293 -31.81 -2.34 -2.00
N HIS A 294 -31.17 -1.18 -2.02
CA HIS A 294 -31.46 -0.11 -1.07
C HIS A 294 -32.89 0.43 -1.23
N LEU A 295 -33.33 0.76 -2.46
CA LEU A 295 -34.68 1.24 -2.73
C LEU A 295 -35.75 0.22 -2.33
N THR A 296 -35.57 -1.05 -2.67
CA THR A 296 -36.50 -2.13 -2.28
C THR A 296 -36.63 -2.23 -0.77
N PHE A 297 -35.51 -2.24 -0.05
CA PHE A 297 -35.54 -2.30 1.41
C PHE A 297 -36.21 -1.06 2.02
N THR A 298 -35.91 0.14 1.53
CA THR A 298 -36.53 1.37 2.04
C THR A 298 -38.03 1.43 1.75
N ASN A 299 -38.48 0.96 0.59
CA ASN A 299 -39.89 1.05 0.19
C ASN A 299 -40.77 -0.08 0.76
N SER A 300 -40.20 -1.28 0.96
CA SER A 300 -40.96 -2.49 1.32
C SER A 300 -40.48 -3.22 2.58
N GLY A 301 -39.32 -2.84 3.13
CA GLY A 301 -38.67 -3.54 4.25
C GLY A 301 -38.01 -4.87 3.88
N ILE A 302 -38.04 -5.27 2.60
CA ILE A 302 -37.54 -6.58 2.15
C ILE A 302 -36.01 -6.53 1.97
N ASN A 303 -35.29 -7.38 2.70
CA ASN A 303 -33.85 -7.58 2.53
C ASN A 303 -33.59 -8.65 1.44
N LEU A 304 -33.30 -8.20 0.21
CA LEU A 304 -32.98 -9.06 -0.93
C LEU A 304 -31.65 -9.83 -0.80
N LEU A 305 -30.80 -9.50 0.18
CA LEU A 305 -29.50 -10.17 0.35
C LEU A 305 -29.64 -11.52 1.07
N LYS A 306 -30.81 -11.82 1.65
CA LYS A 306 -31.09 -13.03 2.43
C LYS A 306 -31.82 -14.10 1.61
N LYS A 307 -31.46 -15.37 1.80
CA LYS A 307 -32.14 -16.54 1.19
C LYS A 307 -33.31 -17.09 2.03
N GLU A 308 -33.41 -16.75 3.32
CA GLU A 308 -34.45 -17.24 4.23
C GLU A 308 -35.08 -16.09 5.02
N GLN A 309 -36.41 -15.98 4.96
CA GLN A 309 -37.21 -15.07 5.77
C GLN A 309 -37.18 -15.54 7.24
N MET A 310 -36.59 -14.74 8.13
CA MET A 310 -36.74 -14.97 9.56
C MET A 310 -38.06 -14.37 10.03
N ALA A 311 -39.01 -15.24 10.35
CA ALA A 311 -40.17 -14.92 11.15
C ALA A 311 -39.75 -14.76 12.63
N SER A 312 -39.27 -13.58 13.01
CA SER A 312 -39.24 -13.17 14.42
C SER A 312 -39.22 -11.65 14.51
N VAL A 313 -40.18 -11.09 15.23
CA VAL A 313 -40.40 -9.65 15.46
C VAL A 313 -39.10 -8.99 15.95
N GLN A 314 -38.46 -8.24 15.07
CA GLN A 314 -37.32 -7.36 15.37
C GLN A 314 -37.81 -5.91 15.26
N THR A 315 -37.43 -5.07 16.23
CA THR A 315 -37.74 -3.62 16.23
C THR A 315 -37.08 -2.93 15.02
N GLY A 316 -37.65 -1.82 14.54
CA GLY A 316 -37.25 -1.16 13.29
C GLY A 316 -35.75 -0.82 13.17
N GLU A 317 -35.09 -0.44 14.26
CA GLU A 317 -33.64 -0.11 14.25
C GLU A 317 -32.76 -1.35 14.05
N SER A 318 -33.11 -2.48 14.68
CA SER A 318 -32.35 -3.73 14.56
C SER A 318 -32.40 -4.35 13.15
N LEU A 319 -33.48 -4.11 12.40
CA LEU A 319 -33.62 -4.56 11.00
C LEU A 319 -32.68 -3.83 10.04
N VAL A 320 -32.50 -2.51 10.23
CA VAL A 320 -31.60 -1.68 9.40
C VAL A 320 -30.13 -2.02 9.70
N GLN A 321 -29.78 -2.19 10.97
CA GLN A 321 -28.44 -2.63 11.37
C GLN A 321 -28.10 -3.97 10.72
N TYR A 322 -29.00 -4.95 10.86
CA TYR A 322 -28.82 -6.28 10.26
C TYR A 322 -28.72 -6.23 8.73
N PHE A 323 -29.45 -5.32 8.07
CA PHE A 323 -29.41 -5.14 6.62
C PHE A 323 -28.00 -4.84 6.12
N TYR A 324 -27.34 -3.82 6.67
CA TYR A 324 -25.97 -3.47 6.27
C TYR A 324 -24.93 -4.49 6.71
N GLN A 325 -25.06 -5.06 7.92
CA GLN A 325 -24.15 -6.11 8.40
C GLN A 325 -24.20 -7.36 7.50
N SER A 326 -25.40 -7.76 7.04
CA SER A 326 -25.57 -8.89 6.14
C SER A 326 -24.87 -8.69 4.79
N ALA A 327 -24.84 -7.45 4.28
CA ALA A 327 -24.11 -7.10 3.07
C ALA A 327 -22.59 -7.23 3.26
N VAL A 328 -22.07 -6.72 4.39
CA VAL A 328 -20.64 -6.83 4.75
C VAL A 328 -20.22 -8.29 4.82
N ASP A 329 -20.98 -9.14 5.52
CA ASP A 329 -20.66 -10.57 5.63
C ASP A 329 -20.73 -11.30 4.28
N LYS A 330 -21.69 -10.95 3.41
CA LYS A 330 -21.83 -11.56 2.09
C LYS A 330 -20.66 -11.21 1.18
N ALA A 331 -20.20 -9.96 1.21
CA ALA A 331 -19.00 -9.54 0.46
C ALA A 331 -17.74 -10.21 0.99
N LEU A 332 -17.54 -10.27 2.32
CA LEU A 332 -16.37 -10.92 2.91
C LEU A 332 -16.31 -12.43 2.65
N LYS A 333 -17.45 -13.10 2.50
CA LYS A 333 -17.54 -14.53 2.10
C LYS A 333 -17.28 -14.76 0.61
N SER A 334 -17.27 -13.71 -0.21
CA SER A 334 -16.97 -13.83 -1.63
C SER A 334 -15.52 -14.28 -1.84
N PRO A 335 -15.27 -15.36 -2.61
CA PRO A 335 -13.93 -15.87 -2.83
C PRO A 335 -13.10 -14.99 -3.78
N ASN A 336 -13.75 -14.28 -4.70
CA ASN A 336 -13.11 -13.48 -5.77
C ASN A 336 -13.40 -11.98 -5.66
N GLY A 337 -14.02 -11.52 -4.56
CA GLY A 337 -14.30 -10.10 -4.32
C GLY A 337 -15.35 -9.48 -5.25
N HIS A 338 -16.14 -10.27 -5.99
CA HIS A 338 -17.10 -9.74 -6.98
C HIS A 338 -18.25 -8.91 -6.39
N LEU A 339 -18.38 -8.82 -5.06
CA LEU A 339 -19.38 -7.99 -4.36
C LEU A 339 -18.74 -6.78 -3.67
N ASP A 340 -17.44 -6.58 -3.82
CA ASP A 340 -16.70 -5.54 -3.15
C ASP A 340 -17.22 -4.16 -3.61
N LEU A 341 -17.22 -3.89 -4.91
CA LEU A 341 -17.68 -2.59 -5.40
C LEU A 341 -19.18 -2.36 -5.14
N PHE A 342 -20.00 -3.42 -5.24
CA PHE A 342 -21.39 -3.41 -4.79
C PHE A 342 -21.52 -2.96 -3.33
N LEU A 343 -20.76 -3.57 -2.39
CA LEU A 343 -20.81 -3.23 -0.97
C LEU A 343 -20.43 -1.76 -0.75
N ARG A 344 -19.39 -1.30 -1.45
CA ARG A 344 -18.93 0.09 -1.37
C ARG A 344 -20.03 1.07 -1.78
N PHE A 345 -20.70 0.84 -2.91
CA PHE A 345 -21.83 1.67 -3.34
C PHE A 345 -23.01 1.58 -2.37
N PHE A 346 -23.32 0.38 -1.91
CA PHE A 346 -24.44 0.11 -1.03
C PHE A 346 -24.30 0.84 0.32
N LEU A 347 -23.11 0.82 0.92
CA LEU A 347 -22.81 1.59 2.12
C LEU A 347 -22.72 3.10 1.85
N GLY A 348 -22.21 3.52 0.69
CA GLY A 348 -22.26 4.94 0.33
C GLY A 348 -23.69 5.47 0.19
N LEU A 349 -24.62 4.65 -0.30
CA LEU A 349 -26.04 5.00 -0.42
C LEU A 349 -26.74 5.12 0.94
N SER A 350 -26.17 4.59 2.03
CA SER A 350 -26.74 4.78 3.37
C SER A 350 -26.58 6.21 3.91
N ILE A 351 -25.74 7.04 3.28
CA ILE A 351 -25.52 8.44 3.70
C ILE A 351 -26.70 9.32 3.25
N PRO A 352 -27.35 10.06 4.17
CA PRO A 352 -28.46 10.95 3.82
C PRO A 352 -28.12 12.02 2.76
N ALA A 353 -26.95 12.66 2.85
CA ALA A 353 -26.50 13.68 1.89
C ALA A 353 -26.37 13.18 0.44
N ASN A 354 -26.23 11.87 0.25
CA ASN A 354 -26.17 11.28 -1.10
C ASN A 354 -27.57 11.21 -1.75
N TRP A 355 -28.63 11.17 -0.95
CA TRP A 355 -30.02 11.17 -1.42
C TRP A 355 -30.56 12.54 -1.82
N ASP A 356 -29.95 13.64 -1.36
CA ASP A 356 -30.31 15.00 -1.80
C ASP A 356 -30.27 15.14 -3.33
N HIS A 357 -29.32 14.45 -3.97
CA HIS A 357 -29.14 14.44 -5.42
C HIS A 357 -30.09 13.48 -6.17
N LEU A 358 -30.75 12.57 -5.44
CA LEU A 358 -31.72 11.59 -5.96
C LEU A 358 -33.17 11.96 -5.60
N GLN A 359 -33.41 13.16 -5.04
CA GLN A 359 -34.73 13.66 -4.64
C GLN A 359 -35.80 13.36 -5.69
N GLY A 360 -36.79 12.53 -5.32
CA GLY A 360 -37.87 12.06 -6.19
C GLY A 360 -37.90 10.55 -6.39
N LEU A 361 -36.75 9.87 -6.29
CA LEU A 361 -36.70 8.44 -5.96
C LEU A 361 -36.90 8.36 -4.44
N GLN A 362 -38.01 7.78 -3.94
CA GLN A 362 -38.30 7.79 -2.51
C GLN A 362 -37.15 7.14 -1.71
N ALA A 363 -36.68 7.82 -0.67
CA ALA A 363 -36.12 7.21 0.52
C ALA A 363 -36.26 8.15 1.74
N ILE A 364 -36.95 7.68 2.80
CA ILE A 364 -36.85 8.28 4.14
C ILE A 364 -35.56 7.74 4.75
N SER A 365 -34.55 8.59 4.97
CA SER A 365 -33.28 8.15 5.53
C SER A 365 -33.43 7.81 7.01
N SER A 366 -33.23 6.55 7.39
CA SER A 366 -33.01 6.18 8.80
C SER A 366 -31.54 6.39 9.15
N GLN A 367 -31.30 7.18 10.18
CA GLN A 367 -29.99 7.62 10.64
C GLN A 367 -29.24 6.52 11.40
N ILE A 368 -28.60 5.57 10.70
CA ILE A 368 -27.88 4.45 11.37
C ILE A 368 -26.59 4.11 10.61
N ASN A 369 -25.56 4.96 10.73
CA ASN A 369 -24.22 4.67 10.20
C ASN A 369 -23.21 4.26 11.28
N GLN A 370 -23.38 4.66 12.55
CA GLN A 370 -22.35 4.44 13.58
C GLN A 370 -22.18 2.95 13.95
N GLU A 371 -23.26 2.18 14.04
CA GLU A 371 -23.16 0.76 14.37
C GLU A 371 -22.58 -0.07 13.23
N THR A 372 -22.92 0.24 11.97
CA THR A 372 -22.30 -0.38 10.80
C THR A 372 -20.81 -0.06 10.72
N VAL A 373 -20.42 1.19 11.00
CA VAL A 373 -19.00 1.58 11.11
C VAL A 373 -18.30 0.78 12.20
N LYS A 374 -18.93 0.62 13.38
CA LYS A 374 -18.38 -0.19 14.48
C LYS A 374 -18.21 -1.65 14.06
N TYR A 375 -19.21 -2.24 13.41
CA TYR A 375 -19.15 -3.61 12.90
C TYR A 375 -18.04 -3.81 11.86
N ILE A 376 -17.87 -2.87 10.93
CA ILE A 376 -16.78 -2.91 9.95
C ILE A 376 -15.42 -2.91 10.66
N LYS A 377 -15.23 -2.03 11.65
CA LYS A 377 -13.99 -1.99 12.45
C LYS A 377 -13.74 -3.30 13.20
N GLU A 378 -14.77 -3.89 13.79
CA GLU A 378 -14.68 -5.21 14.44
C GLU A 378 -14.26 -6.31 13.46
N LYS A 379 -14.83 -6.34 12.25
CA LYS A 379 -14.43 -7.30 11.20
C LYS A 379 -13.00 -7.09 10.75
N MET A 380 -12.56 -5.84 10.63
CA MET A 380 -11.19 -5.51 10.23
C MET A 380 -10.15 -5.91 11.27
N ASN A 381 -10.51 -5.91 12.57
CA ASN A 381 -9.61 -6.37 13.63
C ASN A 381 -9.45 -7.90 13.65
N GLY A 382 -10.25 -8.65 12.90
CA GLY A 382 -10.08 -10.09 12.71
C GLY A 382 -8.97 -10.44 11.70
N THR A 383 -8.79 -11.74 11.43
CA THR A 383 -7.85 -12.25 10.43
C THR A 383 -8.43 -12.12 9.02
N LEU A 384 -8.36 -10.92 8.44
CA LEU A 384 -8.69 -10.66 7.03
C LEU A 384 -7.43 -10.62 6.16
N SER A 385 -7.56 -10.93 4.87
CA SER A 385 -6.48 -10.67 3.90
C SER A 385 -6.28 -9.16 3.71
N PRO A 386 -5.07 -8.70 3.33
CA PRO A 386 -4.80 -7.29 3.09
C PRO A 386 -5.78 -6.64 2.09
N GLU A 387 -6.16 -7.37 1.04
CA GLU A 387 -7.09 -6.90 0.01
C GLU A 387 -8.47 -6.61 0.58
N LYS A 388 -9.00 -7.51 1.43
CA LYS A 388 -10.30 -7.34 2.10
C LYS A 388 -10.26 -6.19 3.10
N SER A 389 -9.16 -6.02 3.82
CA SER A 389 -8.97 -4.89 4.75
C SER A 389 -8.94 -3.54 4.01
N ILE A 390 -8.24 -3.45 2.88
CA ILE A 390 -8.23 -2.27 2.02
C ILE A 390 -9.65 -1.98 1.48
N HIS A 391 -10.37 -3.01 1.08
CA HIS A 391 -11.74 -2.86 0.62
C HIS A 391 -12.68 -2.29 1.70
N LEU A 392 -12.58 -2.78 2.94
CA LEU A 392 -13.35 -2.23 4.07
C LEU A 392 -12.94 -0.79 4.43
N LEU A 393 -11.66 -0.42 4.27
CA LEU A 393 -11.22 0.98 4.39
C LEU A 393 -11.88 1.88 3.34
N HIS A 394 -12.02 1.40 2.10
CA HIS A 394 -12.76 2.13 1.08
C HIS A 394 -14.24 2.29 1.43
N CYS A 395 -14.85 1.30 2.08
CA CYS A 395 -16.21 1.40 2.60
C CYS A 395 -16.33 2.44 3.72
N LEU A 396 -15.38 2.48 4.67
CA LEU A 396 -15.33 3.54 5.70
C LEU A 396 -15.18 4.93 5.08
N ASN A 397 -14.37 5.05 4.03
CA ASN A 397 -14.23 6.29 3.27
C ASN A 397 -15.54 6.69 2.56
N GLU A 398 -16.32 5.76 2.02
CA GLU A 398 -17.66 6.07 1.50
C GLU A 398 -18.60 6.53 2.61
N LEU A 399 -18.50 5.93 3.80
CA LEU A 399 -19.26 6.31 5.01
C LEU A 399 -18.79 7.64 5.63
N LYS A 400 -17.78 8.30 5.05
CA LYS A 400 -17.14 9.53 5.55
C LYS A 400 -16.59 9.38 6.97
N ASP A 401 -16.27 8.15 7.38
CA ASP A 401 -15.60 7.86 8.65
C ASP A 401 -14.08 7.79 8.39
N ASP A 402 -13.38 8.79 8.91
CA ASP A 402 -11.93 8.87 8.88
C ASP A 402 -11.31 8.53 10.25
N SER A 403 -12.07 7.92 11.16
CA SER A 403 -11.64 7.73 12.54
C SER A 403 -10.44 6.78 12.67
N VAL A 404 -10.39 5.68 11.91
CA VAL A 404 -9.23 4.77 11.86
C VAL A 404 -8.01 5.50 11.31
N VAL A 405 -8.23 6.37 10.31
CA VAL A 405 -7.17 7.20 9.73
C VAL A 405 -6.67 8.23 10.73
N LYS A 406 -7.58 8.91 11.44
CA LYS A 406 -7.27 9.89 12.49
C LYS A 406 -6.60 9.25 13.70
N GLU A 407 -7.02 8.05 14.09
CA GLU A 407 -6.40 7.28 15.17
C GLU A 407 -4.95 6.96 14.83
N VAL A 408 -4.71 6.42 13.63
CA VAL A 408 -3.35 6.16 13.13
C VAL A 408 -2.56 7.46 12.99
N GLN A 409 -3.13 8.54 12.44
CA GLN A 409 -2.48 9.85 12.34
C GLN A 409 -2.14 10.45 13.71
N HIS A 410 -3.04 10.32 14.69
CA HIS A 410 -2.81 10.75 16.06
C HIS A 410 -1.65 9.96 16.67
N GLN A 411 -1.65 8.63 16.54
CA GLN A 411 -0.56 7.76 17.01
C GLN A 411 0.78 8.06 16.30
N LEU A 412 0.75 8.39 15.00
CA LEU A 412 1.91 8.86 14.23
C LEU A 412 2.45 10.19 14.80
N SER A 413 1.56 11.15 15.04
CA SER A 413 1.92 12.49 15.52
C SER A 413 2.40 12.50 16.98
N SER A 414 1.88 11.59 17.81
CA SER A 414 2.26 11.44 19.21
C SER A 414 3.55 10.62 19.40
N GLY A 415 4.07 10.00 18.33
CA GLY A 415 5.25 9.13 18.40
C GLY A 415 5.03 7.85 19.20
N GLN A 416 3.77 7.43 19.38
CA GLN A 416 3.39 6.28 20.22
C GLN A 416 3.40 4.93 19.49
N LEU A 417 3.63 4.92 18.17
CA LEU A 417 3.56 3.70 17.35
C LEU A 417 4.66 2.67 17.62
N SER A 418 5.79 3.09 18.20
CA SER A 418 6.88 2.16 18.50
C SER A 418 6.51 1.11 19.57
N LYS A 419 5.31 1.19 20.19
CA LYS A 419 4.90 0.36 21.34
C LYS A 419 3.47 -0.18 21.29
N VAL A 420 2.69 0.09 20.24
CA VAL A 420 1.35 -0.48 20.11
C VAL A 420 1.41 -1.57 19.05
N ASP A 421 1.04 -2.80 19.41
CA ASP A 421 0.72 -3.84 18.44
C ASP A 421 -0.50 -3.37 17.64
N LEU A 422 -0.24 -2.77 16.47
CA LEU A 422 -1.31 -2.37 15.58
C LEU A 422 -2.08 -3.60 15.13
N SER A 423 -3.40 -3.53 15.16
CA SER A 423 -4.23 -4.56 14.55
C SER A 423 -4.00 -4.62 13.03
N PRO A 424 -4.33 -5.74 12.37
CA PRO A 424 -4.26 -5.82 10.90
C PRO A 424 -5.01 -4.68 10.19
N ALA A 425 -6.11 -4.20 10.79
CA ALA A 425 -6.88 -3.04 10.34
C ALA A 425 -6.05 -1.76 10.34
N GLN A 426 -5.37 -1.50 11.46
CA GLN A 426 -4.56 -0.30 11.67
C GLN A 426 -3.31 -0.33 10.80
N TRP A 427 -2.66 -1.49 10.61
CA TRP A 427 -1.57 -1.65 9.63
C TRP A 427 -2.05 -1.35 8.20
N SER A 428 -3.20 -1.93 7.81
CA SER A 428 -3.79 -1.68 6.49
C SER A 428 -4.17 -0.20 6.32
N ALA A 429 -4.69 0.44 7.37
CA ALA A 429 -5.01 1.86 7.37
C ALA A 429 -3.75 2.72 7.26
N LEU A 430 -2.68 2.37 7.98
CA LEU A 430 -1.40 3.05 7.89
C LEU A 430 -0.81 2.95 6.48
N VAL A 431 -0.79 1.76 5.89
CA VAL A 431 -0.39 1.57 4.50
C VAL A 431 -1.24 2.42 3.56
N PHE A 432 -2.57 2.39 3.73
CA PHE A 432 -3.48 3.20 2.94
C PHE A 432 -3.16 4.69 3.05
N ILE A 433 -2.98 5.23 4.26
CA ILE A 433 -2.66 6.64 4.51
C ILE A 433 -1.33 7.02 3.87
N LEU A 434 -0.26 6.26 4.12
CA LEU A 434 1.09 6.54 3.62
C LEU A 434 1.15 6.47 2.09
N LEU A 435 0.36 5.59 1.48
CA LEU A 435 0.22 5.52 0.03
C LEU A 435 -0.76 6.56 -0.54
N SER A 436 -1.50 7.27 0.30
CA SER A 436 -2.54 8.24 -0.08
C SER A 436 -2.15 9.71 0.15
N THR A 437 -1.02 10.00 0.80
CA THR A 437 -0.58 11.38 1.06
C THR A 437 -0.33 12.17 -0.22
N GLU A 438 -0.76 13.43 -0.24
CA GLU A 438 -0.74 14.33 -1.41
C GLU A 438 0.69 14.64 -1.91
N ALA A 439 1.66 14.66 -1.01
CA ALA A 439 3.07 14.64 -1.35
C ALA A 439 3.47 13.18 -1.58
N GLY A 440 3.83 12.84 -2.82
CA GLY A 440 4.31 11.49 -3.15
C GLY A 440 5.36 11.04 -2.14
N LEU A 441 5.22 9.80 -1.65
CA LEU A 441 6.11 9.24 -0.64
C LEU A 441 7.52 9.07 -1.25
N ASP A 442 8.34 10.12 -1.19
CA ASP A 442 9.69 10.07 -1.74
C ASP A 442 10.66 9.38 -0.77
N GLU A 443 10.46 9.56 0.54
CA GLU A 443 11.30 9.00 1.59
C GLU A 443 10.45 8.29 2.66
N PHE A 444 10.86 7.08 3.01
CA PHE A 444 10.26 6.25 4.04
C PHE A 444 11.33 5.88 5.07
N ASP A 445 11.09 6.19 6.34
CA ASP A 445 11.96 5.83 7.46
C ASP A 445 11.17 4.95 8.44
N LEU A 446 11.54 3.68 8.50
CA LEU A 446 10.84 2.67 9.31
C LEU A 446 10.87 3.01 10.80
N ARG A 447 11.92 3.69 11.29
CA ARG A 447 12.10 4.07 12.70
C ARG A 447 11.07 5.08 13.18
N LYS A 448 10.43 5.83 12.26
CA LYS A 448 9.31 6.72 12.59
C LYS A 448 8.05 5.97 13.00
N TYR A 449 7.97 4.68 12.70
CA TYR A 449 6.83 3.82 12.99
C TYR A 449 7.23 2.79 14.04
N SER A 450 8.08 1.83 13.67
CA SER A 450 8.62 0.80 14.56
C SER A 450 9.87 0.19 13.92
N ALA A 451 10.98 0.19 14.65
CA ALA A 451 12.26 -0.38 14.21
C ALA A 451 12.29 -1.91 14.40
N SER A 452 11.40 -2.62 13.70
CA SER A 452 11.30 -4.08 13.74
C SER A 452 11.07 -4.71 12.37
N GLU A 453 11.44 -5.99 12.24
CA GLU A 453 11.18 -6.78 11.05
C GLU A 453 9.68 -6.92 10.79
N GLU A 454 8.86 -7.13 11.83
CA GLU A 454 7.41 -7.28 11.70
C GLU A 454 6.76 -6.03 11.08
N ALA A 455 7.19 -4.84 11.52
CA ALA A 455 6.71 -3.58 10.98
C ALA A 455 7.13 -3.39 9.52
N LEU A 456 8.37 -3.75 9.15
CA LEU A 456 8.82 -3.73 7.77
C LEU A 456 7.91 -4.60 6.89
N LEU A 457 7.63 -5.82 7.32
CA LEU A 457 6.83 -6.78 6.55
C LEU A 457 5.40 -6.27 6.30
N GLN A 458 4.79 -5.58 7.27
CA GLN A 458 3.48 -4.94 7.09
C GLN A 458 3.55 -3.70 6.16
N LEU A 459 4.69 -3.02 6.11
CA LEU A 459 4.91 -1.79 5.33
C LEU A 459 5.63 -2.00 3.99
N LEU A 460 5.83 -3.25 3.54
CA LEU A 460 6.40 -3.55 2.22
C LEU A 460 5.70 -2.82 1.05
N PRO A 461 4.36 -2.65 1.02
CA PRO A 461 3.70 -1.88 -0.03
C PRO A 461 4.17 -0.42 -0.10
N VAL A 462 4.49 0.16 1.06
CA VAL A 462 4.99 1.53 1.23
C VAL A 462 6.43 1.63 0.71
N VAL A 463 7.29 0.66 1.05
CA VAL A 463 8.67 0.56 0.53
C VAL A 463 8.70 0.42 -0.99
N LYS A 464 7.81 -0.41 -1.57
CA LYS A 464 7.69 -0.58 -3.02
C LYS A 464 7.33 0.73 -3.74
N ALA A 465 6.55 1.59 -3.08
CA ALA A 465 6.04 2.83 -3.65
C ALA A 465 6.99 4.03 -3.44
N CYS A 466 7.94 3.96 -2.51
CA CYS A 466 8.87 5.07 -2.22
C CYS A 466 10.11 5.08 -3.12
N LYS A 467 10.84 6.21 -3.12
CA LYS A 467 12.14 6.31 -3.80
C LYS A 467 13.30 5.97 -2.86
N LYS A 468 13.19 6.33 -1.58
CA LYS A 468 14.23 6.12 -0.56
C LYS A 468 13.64 5.37 0.63
N ALA A 469 14.29 4.30 1.07
CA ALA A 469 13.92 3.56 2.27
C ALA A 469 15.10 3.54 3.27
N GLN A 470 14.88 4.07 4.47
CA GLN A 470 15.80 4.04 5.59
C GLN A 470 15.38 2.94 6.56
N LEU A 471 16.14 1.85 6.56
CA LEU A 471 15.90 0.66 7.36
C LEU A 471 17.11 0.32 8.27
N SER A 472 18.02 1.27 8.46
CA SER A 472 19.21 1.08 9.26
C SER A 472 18.86 0.84 10.74
N GLY A 473 19.45 -0.20 11.34
CA GLY A 473 19.27 -0.53 12.76
C GLY A 473 17.84 -0.88 13.16
N CYS A 474 17.10 -1.59 12.29
CA CYS A 474 15.70 -1.97 12.49
C CYS A 474 15.51 -3.45 12.84
N ASN A 475 16.56 -4.11 13.34
CA ASN A 475 16.56 -5.53 13.72
C ASN A 475 16.12 -6.47 12.58
N LEU A 476 16.53 -6.16 11.35
CA LEU A 476 16.17 -6.95 10.17
C LEU A 476 16.98 -8.25 10.10
N THR A 477 16.35 -9.30 9.56
CA THR A 477 16.97 -10.63 9.36
C THR A 477 16.94 -11.04 7.89
N GLU A 478 17.31 -12.30 7.60
CA GLU A 478 17.24 -12.91 6.27
C GLU A 478 15.83 -12.84 5.65
N ARG A 479 14.77 -12.94 6.47
CA ARG A 479 13.38 -12.83 6.01
C ARG A 479 13.08 -11.47 5.40
N SER A 480 13.58 -10.40 6.01
CA SER A 480 13.51 -9.05 5.47
C SER A 480 14.23 -8.94 4.12
N CYS A 481 15.40 -9.58 3.98
CA CYS A 481 16.15 -9.60 2.71
C CYS A 481 15.37 -10.30 1.59
N GLU A 482 14.72 -11.43 1.85
CA GLU A 482 13.89 -12.15 0.88
C GLU A 482 12.69 -11.28 0.41
N ALA A 483 12.01 -10.64 1.36
CA ALA A 483 10.89 -9.76 1.05
C ALA A 483 11.32 -8.53 0.21
N LEU A 484 12.44 -7.90 0.56
CA LEU A 484 13.00 -6.78 -0.20
C LEU A 484 13.52 -7.21 -1.57
N SER A 485 14.10 -8.41 -1.68
CA SER A 485 14.52 -9.02 -2.94
C SER A 485 13.35 -9.07 -3.95
N SER A 486 12.19 -9.52 -3.48
CA SER A 486 10.94 -9.56 -4.27
C SER A 486 10.48 -8.16 -4.74
N ILE A 487 10.69 -7.13 -3.92
CA ILE A 487 10.41 -5.73 -4.29
C ILE A 487 11.40 -5.24 -5.35
N LEU A 488 12.70 -5.49 -5.17
CA LEU A 488 13.75 -5.07 -6.10
C LEU A 488 13.58 -5.72 -7.48
N SER A 489 13.10 -6.97 -7.54
CA SER A 489 12.84 -7.66 -8.80
C SER A 489 11.53 -7.24 -9.49
N PHE A 490 10.70 -6.41 -8.86
CA PHE A 490 9.38 -6.08 -9.39
C PHE A 490 9.43 -4.86 -10.32
N GLN A 491 8.93 -5.00 -11.55
CA GLN A 491 8.98 -3.96 -12.60
C GLN A 491 8.41 -2.59 -12.17
N SER A 492 7.40 -2.58 -11.30
CA SER A 492 6.76 -1.35 -10.83
C SER A 492 7.44 -0.73 -9.58
N SER A 493 8.61 -1.22 -9.16
CA SER A 493 9.31 -0.72 -7.98
C SER A 493 9.87 0.69 -8.23
N ARG A 494 9.55 1.61 -7.31
CA ARG A 494 10.02 3.00 -7.37
C ARG A 494 11.30 3.23 -6.57
N LEU A 495 11.76 2.22 -5.84
CA LEU A 495 12.91 2.32 -4.95
C LEU A 495 14.19 2.61 -5.75
N ARG A 496 14.95 3.60 -5.29
CA ARG A 496 16.22 4.07 -5.87
C ARG A 496 17.34 4.09 -4.84
N GLU A 497 17.01 4.29 -3.56
CA GLU A 497 17.99 4.27 -2.48
C GLU A 497 17.48 3.37 -1.35
N LEU A 498 18.32 2.44 -0.91
CA LEU A 498 18.02 1.49 0.15
C LEU A 498 19.18 1.47 1.15
N ASP A 499 18.88 1.84 2.39
CA ASP A 499 19.82 1.74 3.50
C ASP A 499 19.36 0.68 4.50
N MET A 500 20.10 -0.42 4.59
CA MET A 500 19.88 -1.51 5.54
C MET A 500 21.05 -1.66 6.53
N SER A 501 21.85 -0.61 6.70
CA SER A 501 23.04 -0.63 7.57
C SER A 501 22.71 -1.04 9.01
N ASN A 502 23.70 -1.56 9.75
CA ASN A 502 23.56 -1.93 11.16
C ASN A 502 22.44 -2.96 11.46
N ASN A 503 22.11 -3.83 10.50
CA ASN A 503 21.28 -5.01 10.72
C ASN A 503 22.13 -6.28 10.61
N ASN A 504 21.80 -7.33 11.36
CA ASN A 504 22.58 -8.57 11.40
C ASN A 504 22.23 -9.50 10.22
N LEU A 505 22.39 -9.01 8.99
CA LEU A 505 21.93 -9.69 7.76
C LEU A 505 22.78 -10.91 7.40
N GLN A 506 24.10 -10.85 7.68
CA GLN A 506 25.08 -11.89 7.35
C GLN A 506 25.13 -12.23 5.85
N ASP A 507 25.98 -13.18 5.47
CA ASP A 507 26.12 -13.60 4.06
C ASP A 507 24.84 -14.21 3.48
N SER A 508 24.07 -14.92 4.30
CA SER A 508 22.82 -15.57 3.94
C SER A 508 21.75 -14.54 3.51
N GLY A 509 21.51 -13.51 4.32
CA GLY A 509 20.58 -12.44 3.99
C GLY A 509 21.03 -11.66 2.75
N VAL A 510 22.33 -11.35 2.64
CA VAL A 510 22.89 -10.68 1.45
C VAL A 510 22.69 -11.53 0.20
N LYS A 511 22.87 -12.85 0.27
CA LYS A 511 22.65 -13.75 -0.87
C LYS A 511 21.19 -13.73 -1.34
N LEU A 512 20.23 -13.67 -0.43
CA LEU A 512 18.81 -13.53 -0.77
C LEU A 512 18.52 -12.18 -1.45
N LEU A 513 19.09 -11.09 -0.92
CA LEU A 513 18.96 -9.75 -1.51
C LEU A 513 19.58 -9.67 -2.91
N CYS A 514 20.68 -10.38 -3.14
CA CYS A 514 21.38 -10.45 -4.43
C CYS A 514 20.50 -11.00 -5.57
N VAL A 515 19.53 -11.87 -5.26
CA VAL A 515 18.58 -12.39 -6.27
C VAL A 515 17.78 -11.24 -6.91
N GLY A 516 17.27 -10.32 -6.09
CA GLY A 516 16.54 -9.14 -6.55
C GLY A 516 17.45 -8.10 -7.19
N LEU A 517 18.66 -7.89 -6.64
CA LEU A 517 19.63 -6.95 -7.21
C LEU A 517 20.07 -7.33 -8.63
N GLY A 518 20.25 -8.63 -8.89
CA GLY A 518 20.60 -9.18 -10.20
C GLY A 518 19.45 -9.20 -11.22
N SER A 519 18.23 -8.81 -10.83
CA SER A 519 17.09 -8.75 -11.75
C SER A 519 17.23 -7.57 -12.74
N PRO A 520 16.88 -7.74 -14.03
CA PRO A 520 16.86 -6.64 -15.00
C PRO A 520 15.80 -5.57 -14.68
N HIS A 521 14.90 -5.84 -13.74
CA HIS A 521 13.90 -4.89 -13.27
C HIS A 521 14.38 -4.04 -12.09
N CYS A 522 15.53 -4.37 -11.48
CA CYS A 522 16.07 -3.60 -10.38
C CYS A 522 16.64 -2.27 -10.90
N MET A 523 16.10 -1.17 -10.39
CA MET A 523 16.49 0.20 -10.73
C MET A 523 17.18 0.92 -9.54
N LEU A 524 17.70 0.16 -8.57
CA LEU A 524 18.32 0.71 -7.37
C LEU A 524 19.65 1.39 -7.73
N GLY A 525 19.79 2.66 -7.34
CA GLY A 525 20.98 3.48 -7.56
C GLY A 525 21.96 3.48 -6.38
N THR A 526 21.43 3.40 -5.15
CA THR A 526 22.23 3.41 -3.94
C THR A 526 21.83 2.25 -3.02
N LEU A 527 22.81 1.48 -2.58
CA LEU A 527 22.64 0.41 -1.59
C LEU A 527 23.66 0.58 -0.46
N ARG A 528 23.18 0.64 0.78
CA ARG A 528 24.04 0.67 1.98
C ARG A 528 23.79 -0.56 2.84
N LEU A 529 24.83 -1.36 3.03
CA LEU A 529 24.87 -2.58 3.87
C LEU A 529 26.01 -2.49 4.89
N SER A 530 26.27 -1.27 5.36
CA SER A 530 27.37 -0.99 6.26
C SER A 530 27.11 -1.63 7.63
N GLY A 531 28.09 -2.30 8.22
CA GLY A 531 27.92 -2.90 9.55
C GLY A 531 27.05 -4.15 9.60
N CYS A 532 26.84 -4.85 8.47
CA CYS A 532 25.90 -5.96 8.35
C CYS A 532 26.46 -7.37 8.61
N GLN A 533 27.70 -7.47 9.12
CA GLN A 533 28.41 -8.73 9.38
C GLN A 533 28.61 -9.56 8.10
N ILE A 534 28.97 -8.90 7.01
CA ILE A 534 29.18 -9.53 5.70
C ILE A 534 30.64 -10.00 5.60
N THR A 535 30.83 -11.24 5.15
CA THR A 535 32.16 -11.82 4.90
C THR A 535 32.52 -11.84 3.40
N GLY A 536 33.68 -12.39 3.05
CA GLY A 536 34.07 -12.60 1.66
C GLY A 536 33.04 -13.34 0.80
N THR A 537 32.22 -14.22 1.39
CA THR A 537 31.15 -14.93 0.69
C THR A 537 30.03 -13.98 0.25
N GLY A 538 29.58 -13.10 1.15
CA GLY A 538 28.58 -12.07 0.82
C GLY A 538 29.11 -11.05 -0.17
N PHE A 539 30.37 -10.63 -0.02
CA PHE A 539 31.05 -9.75 -1.00
C PHE A 539 31.09 -10.37 -2.40
N THR A 540 31.39 -11.66 -2.50
CA THR A 540 31.39 -12.42 -3.77
C THR A 540 30.00 -12.47 -4.40
N SER A 541 28.97 -12.65 -3.58
CA SER A 541 27.57 -12.69 -4.01
C SER A 541 27.13 -11.33 -4.57
N LEU A 542 27.46 -10.25 -3.86
CA LEU A 542 27.19 -8.87 -4.28
C LEU A 542 27.89 -8.56 -5.60
N ALA A 543 29.17 -8.91 -5.73
CA ALA A 543 29.91 -8.72 -6.97
C ALA A 543 29.20 -9.42 -8.15
N THR A 544 28.80 -10.67 -7.95
CA THR A 544 28.09 -11.43 -8.99
C THR A 544 26.76 -10.78 -9.40
N ALA A 545 25.98 -10.30 -8.43
CA ALA A 545 24.70 -9.62 -8.68
C ALA A 545 24.89 -8.29 -9.41
N VAL A 546 25.85 -7.46 -8.98
CA VAL A 546 26.15 -6.17 -9.62
C VAL A 546 26.59 -6.36 -11.07
N ARG A 547 27.40 -7.39 -11.36
CA ARG A 547 27.80 -7.70 -12.74
C ARG A 547 26.62 -8.15 -13.62
N SER A 548 25.61 -8.78 -13.02
CA SER A 548 24.44 -9.30 -13.75
C SER A 548 23.47 -8.18 -14.15
N ASN A 549 23.39 -7.08 -13.39
CA ASN A 549 22.59 -5.89 -13.70
C ASN A 549 23.40 -4.59 -13.47
N PRO A 550 24.39 -4.31 -14.33
CA PRO A 550 25.45 -3.36 -13.99
C PRO A 550 25.11 -1.88 -14.27
N SER A 551 23.95 -1.58 -14.88
CA SER A 551 23.64 -0.24 -15.39
C SER A 551 23.01 0.72 -14.37
N PHE A 552 22.51 0.24 -13.23
CA PHE A 552 21.69 1.06 -12.33
C PHE A 552 22.34 1.40 -10.99
N LEU A 553 23.05 0.46 -10.36
CA LEU A 553 23.68 0.71 -9.07
C LEU A 553 24.95 1.55 -9.24
N LYS A 554 24.98 2.70 -8.59
CA LYS A 554 26.07 3.69 -8.64
C LYS A 554 26.81 3.81 -7.33
N GLU A 555 26.10 3.64 -6.21
CA GLU A 555 26.67 3.79 -4.89
C GLU A 555 26.46 2.50 -4.09
N LEU A 556 27.55 1.94 -3.59
CA LEU A 556 27.55 0.76 -2.74
C LEU A 556 28.40 1.01 -1.50
N ASP A 557 27.78 0.99 -0.33
CA ASP A 557 28.48 1.09 0.95
C ASP A 557 28.46 -0.24 1.70
N LEU A 558 29.64 -0.82 1.86
CA LEU A 558 29.95 -2.06 2.56
C LEU A 558 30.92 -1.84 3.74
N SER A 559 31.13 -0.59 4.16
CA SER A 559 31.98 -0.26 5.31
C SER A 559 31.57 -1.01 6.58
N TYR A 560 32.48 -1.15 7.53
CA TYR A 560 32.29 -1.87 8.79
C TYR A 560 31.87 -3.34 8.61
N ASN A 561 32.47 -4.03 7.63
CA ASN A 561 32.30 -5.47 7.38
C ASN A 561 33.68 -6.17 7.31
N HIS A 562 33.71 -7.47 6.98
CA HIS A 562 34.95 -8.25 6.88
C HIS A 562 35.08 -9.01 5.55
N PRO A 563 35.49 -8.36 4.46
CA PRO A 563 35.56 -9.01 3.15
C PRO A 563 36.60 -10.13 3.05
N GLY A 564 37.65 -10.10 3.86
CA GLY A 564 38.83 -10.96 3.67
C GLY A 564 39.52 -10.77 2.31
N ASP A 565 40.59 -11.52 2.06
CA ASP A 565 41.41 -11.35 0.86
C ASP A 565 40.65 -11.71 -0.44
N SER A 566 39.78 -12.71 -0.38
CA SER A 566 39.01 -13.19 -1.53
C SER A 566 37.91 -12.21 -1.94
N GLY A 567 37.17 -11.65 -0.96
CA GLY A 567 36.15 -10.64 -1.22
C GLY A 567 36.73 -9.35 -1.79
N MET A 568 37.88 -8.92 -1.26
CA MET A 568 38.57 -7.71 -1.75
C MET A 568 39.04 -7.85 -3.20
N LYS A 569 39.67 -8.97 -3.56
CA LYS A 569 40.13 -9.21 -4.93
C LYS A 569 39.00 -9.12 -5.95
N LEU A 570 37.82 -9.66 -5.62
CA LEU A 570 36.67 -9.67 -6.52
C LEU A 570 36.07 -8.29 -6.72
N LEU A 571 35.90 -7.49 -5.65
CA LEU A 571 35.39 -6.12 -5.79
C LEU A 571 36.38 -5.20 -6.50
N SER A 572 37.68 -5.33 -6.24
CA SER A 572 38.71 -4.56 -6.95
C SER A 572 38.73 -4.88 -8.45
N ALA A 573 38.49 -6.14 -8.83
CA ALA A 573 38.37 -6.53 -10.24
C ALA A 573 37.13 -5.91 -10.91
N GLN A 574 36.04 -5.68 -10.17
CA GLN A 574 34.85 -5.03 -10.71
C GLN A 574 35.02 -3.54 -11.00
N GLN A 575 35.82 -2.82 -10.22
CA GLN A 575 36.12 -1.40 -10.52
C GLN A 575 36.86 -1.23 -11.86
N GLN A 576 37.51 -2.29 -12.35
CA GLN A 576 38.19 -2.31 -13.64
C GLN A 576 37.32 -2.87 -14.77
N ASP A 577 36.12 -3.38 -14.47
CA ASP A 577 35.20 -3.92 -15.47
C ASP A 577 34.49 -2.77 -16.21
N PRO A 578 34.70 -2.60 -17.53
CA PRO A 578 34.07 -1.51 -18.29
C PRO A 578 32.53 -1.61 -18.35
N HIS A 579 31.97 -2.77 -18.02
CA HIS A 579 30.53 -2.98 -17.98
C HIS A 579 29.89 -2.54 -16.66
N VAL A 580 30.66 -2.40 -15.56
CA VAL A 580 30.17 -2.00 -14.23
C VAL A 580 30.50 -0.52 -13.98
N LYS A 581 29.49 0.31 -13.65
CA LYS A 581 29.67 1.75 -13.35
C LYS A 581 29.24 2.08 -11.92
N LEU A 582 30.08 1.71 -10.96
CA LEU A 582 29.96 2.21 -9.58
C LEU A 582 30.73 3.53 -9.46
N ASP A 583 30.01 4.62 -9.16
CA ASP A 583 30.56 5.94 -8.91
C ASP A 583 31.20 6.01 -7.50
N ILE A 584 30.58 5.33 -6.52
CA ILE A 584 31.03 5.32 -5.11
C ILE A 584 31.01 3.89 -4.58
N LEU A 585 32.16 3.41 -4.11
CA LEU A 585 32.30 2.16 -3.38
C LEU A 585 33.01 2.43 -2.04
N CYS A 586 32.29 2.24 -0.93
CA CYS A 586 32.86 2.37 0.41
C CYS A 586 33.05 0.97 1.02
N VAL A 587 34.27 0.63 1.42
CA VAL A 587 34.58 -0.67 2.08
C VAL A 587 35.28 -0.48 3.42
N GLU A 588 35.98 0.64 3.60
CA GLU A 588 36.66 0.97 4.84
C GLU A 588 35.74 1.73 5.82
N PRO A 589 35.88 1.52 7.13
CA PRO A 589 36.82 0.59 7.78
C PRO A 589 36.36 -0.87 7.67
N GLN A 590 37.30 -1.80 7.52
CA GLN A 590 37.01 -3.24 7.48
C GLN A 590 37.77 -4.02 8.57
N GLY A 591 37.35 -5.25 8.87
CA GLY A 591 38.04 -6.09 9.87
C GLY A 591 37.13 -7.02 10.66
N VAL A 592 37.76 -8.01 11.29
CA VAL A 592 37.06 -9.04 12.10
C VAL A 592 36.33 -8.40 13.29
N GLN A 593 36.81 -7.27 13.81
CA GLN A 593 36.16 -6.57 14.93
C GLN A 593 34.71 -6.14 14.62
N TRP A 594 34.36 -5.94 13.33
CA TRP A 594 33.00 -5.53 12.93
C TRP A 594 32.01 -6.70 12.84
N MET A 595 32.48 -7.93 13.04
CA MET A 595 31.66 -9.13 13.04
C MET A 595 30.88 -9.32 14.34
N ARG A 596 31.11 -8.48 15.36
CA ARG A 596 30.26 -8.43 16.55
C ARG A 596 28.83 -8.01 16.17
N PRO A 597 27.78 -8.67 16.67
CA PRO A 597 26.39 -8.33 16.34
C PRO A 597 25.95 -6.99 16.95
N GLY A 598 25.02 -6.31 16.28
CA GLY A 598 24.42 -5.06 16.75
C GLY A 598 25.38 -3.89 16.89
N LEU A 599 24.97 -2.84 17.61
CA LEU A 599 25.74 -1.59 17.73
C LEU A 599 26.99 -1.72 18.63
N ARG A 600 27.10 -2.78 19.43
CA ARG A 600 28.25 -3.05 20.31
C ARG A 600 29.57 -3.21 19.55
N LYS A 601 29.53 -3.44 18.23
CA LYS A 601 30.73 -3.42 17.38
C LYS A 601 31.43 -2.06 17.34
N TYR A 602 30.72 -0.97 17.68
CA TYR A 602 31.25 0.40 17.70
C TYR A 602 31.61 0.87 19.12
N LEU A 603 31.73 -0.06 20.08
CA LEU A 603 31.97 0.29 21.47
C LEU A 603 33.21 1.18 21.62
N CYS A 604 33.02 2.30 22.30
CA CYS A 604 34.06 3.29 22.56
C CYS A 604 34.34 3.35 24.07
N ASP A 605 35.61 3.21 24.43
CA ASP A 605 36.03 3.29 25.82
C ASP A 605 36.16 4.76 26.24
N LEU A 606 35.16 5.26 26.98
CA LEU A 606 35.09 6.67 27.39
C LEU A 606 35.73 6.91 28.76
N THR A 607 36.33 8.08 28.95
CA THR A 607 36.91 8.50 30.24
C THR A 607 36.41 9.88 30.64
N LEU A 608 35.87 10.00 31.85
CA LEU A 608 35.35 11.27 32.39
C LEU A 608 36.49 12.29 32.58
N ASP A 609 36.28 13.55 32.16
CA ASP A 609 37.31 14.59 32.24
C ASP A 609 37.22 15.42 33.54
N PRO A 610 38.16 15.25 34.49
CA PRO A 610 38.19 16.04 35.71
C PRO A 610 38.46 17.53 35.48
N ASN A 611 38.98 17.94 34.31
CA ASN A 611 39.24 19.34 33.98
C ASN A 611 37.98 20.10 33.57
N THR A 612 36.94 19.39 33.12
CA THR A 612 35.63 20.00 32.80
C THR A 612 34.62 19.87 33.93
N ALA A 613 34.82 18.92 34.85
CA ALA A 613 33.86 18.56 35.89
C ALA A 613 33.51 19.71 36.84
N HIS A 614 32.22 19.95 37.05
CA HIS A 614 31.76 20.86 38.09
C HIS A 614 32.25 20.46 39.48
N ARG A 615 32.43 21.42 40.40
CA ARG A 615 32.96 21.15 41.75
C ARG A 615 32.05 20.26 42.60
N ASN A 616 30.75 20.24 42.34
CA ASN A 616 29.80 19.32 43.02
C ASN A 616 29.70 17.93 42.38
N LEU A 617 30.60 17.56 41.47
CA LEU A 617 30.68 16.22 40.90
C LEU A 617 31.91 15.51 41.43
N LYS A 618 31.73 14.34 42.05
CA LYS A 618 32.81 13.46 42.48
C LYS A 618 33.00 12.35 41.46
N LEU A 619 34.19 12.32 40.87
CA LEU A 619 34.62 11.26 39.96
C LEU A 619 35.29 10.12 40.76
N SER A 620 35.05 8.89 40.32
CA SER A 620 35.78 7.68 40.75
C SER A 620 37.24 7.67 40.28
N ASP A 621 38.07 6.85 40.91
CA ASP A 621 39.50 6.76 40.62
C ASP A 621 39.78 6.23 39.20
N ASP A 622 38.95 5.32 38.70
CA ASP A 622 39.01 4.78 37.33
C ASP A 622 38.38 5.72 36.29
N LYS A 623 37.79 6.84 36.73
CA LYS A 623 37.10 7.84 35.91
C LYS A 623 35.97 7.23 35.06
N LYS A 624 35.27 6.22 35.60
CA LYS A 624 34.09 5.60 34.97
C LYS A 624 32.78 6.00 35.62
N GLU A 625 32.81 6.33 36.90
CA GLU A 625 31.64 6.78 37.66
C GLU A 625 31.72 8.25 38.07
N VAL A 626 30.59 8.94 38.01
CA VAL A 626 30.39 10.28 38.56
C VAL A 626 29.14 10.32 39.44
N THR A 627 29.28 10.94 40.61
CA THR A 627 28.21 11.14 41.60
C THR A 627 28.09 12.62 41.95
N HIS A 628 26.88 13.09 42.21
CA HIS A 628 26.70 14.43 42.75
C HIS A 628 26.94 14.44 44.27
N VAL A 629 27.70 15.43 44.75
CA VAL A 629 28.01 15.63 46.17
C VAL A 629 27.77 17.07 46.58
N LYS A 630 27.43 17.31 47.85
CA LYS A 630 27.16 18.67 48.35
C LYS A 630 28.46 19.45 48.59
N GLU A 631 29.55 18.77 48.93
CA GLU A 631 30.85 19.40 49.14
C GLU A 631 31.58 19.66 47.82
N ASP A 632 32.21 20.83 47.73
CA ASP A 632 33.07 21.18 46.61
C ASP A 632 34.31 20.29 46.55
N GLN A 633 34.46 19.58 45.43
CA GLN A 633 35.64 18.79 45.13
C GLN A 633 36.84 19.71 44.84
N LEU A 634 38.00 19.32 45.36
CA LEU A 634 39.26 20.06 45.29
C LEU A 634 39.95 19.91 43.91
N TYR A 635 39.20 20.12 42.84
CA TYR A 635 39.79 20.13 41.51
C TYR A 635 40.59 21.42 41.25
N PRO A 636 41.73 21.34 40.53
CA PRO A 636 42.48 22.50 40.09
C PRO A 636 41.63 23.46 39.25
N HIS A 637 41.93 24.76 39.33
CA HIS A 637 41.32 25.73 38.43
C HIS A 637 41.63 25.41 36.97
N HIS A 638 40.62 25.47 36.12
CA HIS A 638 40.74 25.19 34.69
C HIS A 638 39.67 25.95 33.91
N ASP A 639 40.02 26.50 32.74
CA ASP A 639 39.11 27.39 31.98
C ASP A 639 37.91 26.67 31.38
N HIS A 640 38.06 25.36 31.13
CA HIS A 640 36.99 24.53 30.57
C HIS A 640 36.04 23.93 31.63
N ARG A 641 36.20 24.28 32.90
CA ARG A 641 35.38 23.77 34.00
C ARG A 641 33.98 24.39 34.01
N PHE A 642 32.94 23.57 34.14
CA PHE A 642 31.59 24.06 34.39
C PHE A 642 31.48 24.66 35.80
N ASP A 643 30.81 25.80 35.94
CA ASP A 643 30.78 26.58 37.19
C ASP A 643 29.41 26.70 37.87
N GLN A 644 28.31 26.57 37.12
CA GLN A 644 26.94 26.69 37.65
C GLN A 644 26.16 25.38 37.60
N TRP A 645 26.22 24.68 36.47
CA TRP A 645 25.50 23.44 36.28
C TRP A 645 26.40 22.24 36.59
N PRO A 646 25.96 21.24 37.39
CA PRO A 646 26.75 20.05 37.70
C PRO A 646 26.88 19.13 36.48
N GLN A 647 27.82 19.48 35.60
CA GLN A 647 28.08 18.88 34.29
C GLN A 647 29.58 18.57 34.11
N LEU A 648 29.86 17.64 33.20
CA LEU A 648 31.22 17.33 32.72
C LEU A 648 31.17 16.80 31.28
N LEU A 649 32.32 16.79 30.60
CA LEU A 649 32.54 16.05 29.36
C LEU A 649 33.51 14.88 29.58
N CYS A 650 33.50 13.93 28.64
CA CYS A 650 34.55 12.94 28.50
C CYS A 650 35.75 13.53 27.73
N THR A 651 36.92 12.95 27.96
CA THR A 651 38.18 13.36 27.30
C THR A 651 38.23 12.95 25.83
N ASN A 652 37.55 11.86 25.45
CA ASN A 652 37.62 11.27 24.12
C ASN A 652 36.75 12.06 23.12
N SER A 653 37.32 12.46 21.99
CA SER A 653 36.54 12.94 20.84
C SER A 653 35.86 11.76 20.13
N LEU A 654 34.57 11.87 19.86
CA LEU A 654 33.81 10.86 19.11
C LEU A 654 34.05 11.07 17.62
N SER A 655 34.55 10.04 16.93
CA SER A 655 34.87 10.08 15.49
C SER A 655 34.36 8.83 14.79
N GLY A 656 33.91 8.97 13.54
CA GLY A 656 33.29 7.86 12.81
C GLY A 656 31.97 7.41 13.47
N ARG A 657 31.89 6.12 13.81
CA ARG A 657 30.77 5.53 14.55
C ARG A 657 31.20 5.17 15.96
N CYS A 658 30.46 5.67 16.94
CA CYS A 658 30.73 5.44 18.36
C CYS A 658 29.49 4.91 19.08
N TYR A 659 29.70 3.97 19.99
CA TYR A 659 28.67 3.41 20.85
C TYR A 659 29.15 3.32 22.29
N TRP A 660 28.30 3.63 23.26
CA TRP A 660 28.58 3.39 24.68
C TRP A 660 27.29 3.18 25.47
N GLU A 661 27.39 2.46 26.59
CA GLU A 661 26.30 2.21 27.53
C GLU A 661 26.61 2.88 28.87
N VAL A 662 25.59 3.43 29.53
CA VAL A 662 25.70 4.01 30.87
C VAL A 662 24.58 3.52 31.77
N GLU A 663 24.94 3.20 33.01
CA GLU A 663 24.01 2.98 34.11
C GLU A 663 23.79 4.29 34.87
N TRP A 664 22.58 4.53 35.35
CA TRP A 664 22.22 5.80 35.98
C TRP A 664 21.19 5.62 37.10
N SER A 665 21.21 6.50 38.10
CA SER A 665 20.20 6.58 39.17
C SER A 665 19.80 8.03 39.45
N GLY A 666 18.55 8.27 39.85
CA GLY A 666 18.05 9.59 40.19
C GLY A 666 17.58 10.41 38.98
N GLU A 667 18.15 11.60 38.77
CA GLU A 667 17.89 12.44 37.60
C GLU A 667 19.21 12.87 36.93
N VAL A 668 19.41 12.42 35.69
CA VAL A 668 20.66 12.64 34.94
C VAL A 668 20.38 13.13 33.53
N HIS A 669 21.37 13.77 32.90
CA HIS A 669 21.35 13.97 31.45
C HIS A 669 22.54 13.27 30.82
N VAL A 670 22.27 12.42 29.83
CA VAL A 670 23.27 11.82 28.94
C VAL A 670 23.30 12.64 27.67
N ALA A 671 24.44 13.23 27.35
CA ALA A 671 24.56 14.22 26.29
C ALA A 671 25.70 13.95 25.33
N VAL A 672 25.58 14.54 24.14
CA VAL A 672 26.67 14.73 23.19
C VAL A 672 26.76 16.23 22.92
N ALA A 673 27.96 16.80 23.00
CA ALA A 673 28.17 18.23 22.87
C ALA A 673 29.46 18.56 22.13
N TYR A 674 29.50 19.72 21.49
CA TYR A 674 30.76 20.28 20.98
C TYR A 674 31.68 20.69 22.13
N GLY A 675 32.99 20.59 21.91
CA GLY A 675 34.00 21.04 22.87
C GLY A 675 33.88 22.53 23.21
N GLY A 676 33.37 23.34 22.26
CA GLY A 676 33.14 24.78 22.43
C GLY A 676 31.91 25.16 23.24
N ILE A 677 31.17 24.21 23.84
CA ILE A 677 30.00 24.54 24.67
C ILE A 677 30.36 25.52 25.79
N ARG A 678 29.51 26.53 26.03
CA ARG A 678 29.73 27.54 27.06
C ARG A 678 29.84 26.88 28.45
N ARG A 679 30.92 27.19 29.17
CA ARG A 679 31.20 26.59 30.48
C ARG A 679 30.71 27.40 31.66
N ARG A 680 30.53 28.71 31.47
CA ARG A 680 30.24 29.67 32.53
C ARG A 680 28.87 30.30 32.45
N GLY A 681 28.22 30.47 33.61
CA GLY A 681 26.95 31.16 33.79
C GLY A 681 25.75 30.23 33.89
N ASP A 682 24.63 30.78 34.37
CA ASP A 682 23.38 30.08 34.71
C ASP A 682 22.36 30.03 33.55
N GLY A 683 22.67 30.67 32.42
CA GLY A 683 21.84 30.65 31.22
C GLY A 683 21.76 29.28 30.54
N ASP A 684 20.77 29.12 29.65
CA ASP A 684 20.53 27.87 28.91
C ASP A 684 21.67 27.49 27.95
N GLU A 685 22.46 28.46 27.48
CA GLU A 685 23.60 28.21 26.58
C GLU A 685 24.74 27.37 27.21
N SER A 686 24.81 27.33 28.54
CA SER A 686 25.79 26.49 29.27
C SER A 686 25.23 25.13 29.69
N ARG A 687 23.98 24.82 29.33
CA ARG A 687 23.24 23.64 29.81
C ARG A 687 23.04 22.61 28.70
N PHE A 688 23.41 21.35 28.97
CA PHE A 688 23.18 20.25 28.04
C PHE A 688 21.71 20.10 27.65
N GLY A 689 21.47 19.97 26.35
CA GLY A 689 20.15 19.86 25.73
C GLY A 689 19.37 21.17 25.60
N ARG A 690 19.87 22.28 26.15
CA ARG A 690 19.23 23.60 26.08
C ARG A 690 19.99 24.59 25.18
N THR A 691 20.94 24.10 24.40
CA THR A 691 21.72 24.89 23.43
C THR A 691 21.71 24.21 22.05
N HIS A 692 22.12 24.96 21.04
CA HIS A 692 22.40 24.42 19.70
C HIS A 692 23.70 23.59 19.67
N GLN A 693 24.57 23.71 20.67
CA GLN A 693 25.85 23.01 20.76
C GLN A 693 25.78 21.64 21.46
N SER A 694 24.60 21.20 21.89
CA SER A 694 24.44 19.89 22.54
C SER A 694 23.07 19.26 22.30
N TRP A 695 23.06 17.94 22.41
CA TRP A 695 21.89 17.08 22.35
C TRP A 695 21.89 16.22 23.60
N SER A 696 20.76 16.08 24.29
CA SER A 696 20.72 15.30 25.52
C SER A 696 19.47 14.46 25.66
N LEU A 697 19.61 13.33 26.32
CA LEU A 697 18.53 12.56 26.93
C LEU A 697 18.54 12.83 28.44
N ASN A 698 17.50 13.46 28.98
CA ASN A 698 17.25 13.50 30.42
C ASN A 698 16.59 12.16 30.81
N CYS A 699 17.16 11.50 31.81
CA CYS A 699 16.63 10.28 32.42
C CYS A 699 16.25 10.59 33.87
N SER A 700 15.03 10.27 34.26
CA SER A 700 14.50 10.52 35.59
C SER A 700 13.66 9.37 36.10
N ASP A 701 13.88 8.97 37.34
CA ASP A 701 13.08 7.94 38.02
C ASP A 701 11.58 8.30 38.05
N ASP A 702 11.27 9.57 38.34
CA ASP A 702 9.88 10.04 38.48
C ASP A 702 9.24 10.47 37.16
N LYS A 703 10.04 11.04 36.23
CA LYS A 703 9.52 11.72 35.03
C LYS A 703 9.74 10.94 33.74
N GLY A 704 10.51 9.85 33.77
CA GLY A 704 10.87 9.09 32.57
C GLY A 704 11.95 9.81 31.73
N TYR A 705 11.86 9.70 30.40
CA TYR A 705 12.88 10.23 29.50
C TYR A 705 12.40 11.44 28.70
N TYR A 706 13.31 12.41 28.52
CA TYR A 706 13.08 13.59 27.67
C TYR A 706 14.27 13.82 26.75
N ALA A 707 14.02 13.98 25.46
CA ALA A 707 15.02 14.41 24.49
C ALA A 707 15.07 15.94 24.46
N GLY A 708 16.25 16.54 24.56
CA GLY A 708 16.45 17.99 24.55
C GLY A 708 17.49 18.45 23.53
N HIS A 709 17.16 19.49 22.77
CA HIS A 709 18.06 20.21 21.86
C HIS A 709 17.49 21.60 21.51
N LYS A 710 18.33 22.65 21.35
CA LYS A 710 17.90 24.01 20.94
C LYS A 710 16.69 24.54 21.73
N PHE A 711 16.78 24.46 23.06
CA PHE A 711 15.71 24.89 24.00
C PHE A 711 14.41 24.08 23.93
N ASP A 712 14.26 23.19 22.93
CA ASP A 712 13.15 22.26 22.82
C ASP A 712 13.41 21.04 23.70
N LEU A 713 12.34 20.56 24.34
CA LEU A 713 12.38 19.43 25.24
C LEU A 713 11.14 18.56 25.00
N ARG A 714 11.36 17.36 24.47
CA ARG A 714 10.31 16.44 24.04
C ARG A 714 10.23 15.25 24.98
N ALA A 715 9.07 15.03 25.59
CA ALA A 715 8.79 13.85 26.39
C ALA A 715 8.79 12.59 25.52
N ILE A 716 9.42 11.52 25.99
CA ILE A 716 9.44 10.21 25.34
C ILE A 716 8.44 9.30 26.07
N PRO A 717 7.30 8.94 25.45
CA PRO A 717 6.27 8.16 26.11
C PRO A 717 6.76 6.72 26.41
N LEU A 718 6.80 6.35 27.68
CA LEU A 718 7.16 5.01 28.19
C LEU A 718 6.19 4.58 29.29
N LEU A 719 5.93 3.28 29.38
CA LEU A 719 5.24 2.68 30.53
C LEU A 719 6.19 2.72 31.74
N PRO A 720 5.70 3.04 32.95
CA PRO A 720 6.53 3.07 34.17
C PRO A 720 7.29 1.77 34.43
N SER A 721 6.73 0.62 34.03
CA SER A 721 7.37 -0.71 34.15
C SER A 721 8.50 -0.97 33.15
N ALA A 722 8.72 -0.07 32.19
CA ALA A 722 9.76 -0.16 31.17
C ALA A 722 10.93 0.81 31.41
N LEU A 723 10.95 1.52 32.55
CA LEU A 723 12.08 2.35 32.93
C LEU A 723 13.28 1.43 33.18
N CYS A 724 14.35 1.63 32.41
CA CYS A 724 15.59 0.93 32.63
C CYS A 724 16.67 1.92 33.08
N HIS A 725 17.34 1.58 34.18
CA HIS A 725 18.47 2.35 34.70
C HIS A 725 19.74 2.20 33.85
N LYS A 726 19.61 1.73 32.61
CA LYS A 726 20.69 1.59 31.63
C LYS A 726 20.27 2.13 30.27
N VAL A 727 21.06 3.06 29.74
CA VAL A 727 20.85 3.66 28.42
C VAL A 727 22.08 3.52 27.55
N ALA A 728 21.86 3.33 26.25
CA ALA A 728 22.92 3.31 25.26
C ALA A 728 22.83 4.51 24.32
N VAL A 729 24.00 4.96 23.86
CA VAL A 729 24.13 6.06 22.90
C VAL A 729 24.88 5.55 21.69
N TYR A 730 24.36 5.85 20.50
CA TYR A 730 25.02 5.59 19.23
C TYR A 730 25.15 6.89 18.45
N VAL A 731 26.35 7.19 17.97
CA VAL A 731 26.65 8.35 17.14
C VAL A 731 27.24 7.87 15.83
N ASP A 732 26.68 8.33 14.72
CA ASP A 732 27.31 8.28 13.40
C ASP A 732 27.62 9.71 12.98
N CYS A 733 28.89 10.11 13.13
CA CYS A 733 29.33 11.46 12.82
C CYS A 733 29.18 11.78 11.33
N SER A 734 29.36 10.78 10.46
CA SER A 734 29.31 10.94 9.00
C SER A 734 27.89 11.06 8.47
N ALA A 735 26.97 10.24 8.99
CA ALA A 735 25.55 10.31 8.68
C ALA A 735 24.83 11.42 9.46
N GLY A 736 25.48 12.04 10.44
CA GLY A 736 24.89 13.10 11.25
C GLY A 736 23.77 12.59 12.17
N THR A 737 23.87 11.34 12.62
CA THR A 737 22.84 10.67 13.40
C THR A 737 23.30 10.48 14.85
N LEU A 738 22.45 10.83 15.81
CA LEU A 738 22.63 10.53 17.23
C LEU A 738 21.38 9.83 17.76
N SER A 739 21.53 8.60 18.21
CA SER A 739 20.43 7.77 18.69
C SER A 739 20.62 7.35 20.15
N PHE A 740 19.52 7.38 20.90
CA PHE A 740 19.45 6.94 22.28
C PHE A 740 18.57 5.70 22.40
N TYR A 741 18.98 4.76 23.25
CA TYR A 741 18.29 3.49 23.48
C TYR A 741 18.19 3.21 24.99
N SER A 742 17.11 2.55 25.39
CA SER A 742 17.01 1.86 26.68
C SER A 742 17.54 0.43 26.50
N VAL A 743 18.29 -0.08 27.48
CA VAL A 743 18.96 -1.38 27.41
C VAL A 743 18.30 -2.36 28.38
N SER A 744 17.43 -3.23 27.90
CA SER A 744 16.71 -4.22 28.75
C SER A 744 17.03 -5.64 28.30
N SER A 745 17.56 -6.47 29.19
CA SER A 745 17.96 -7.86 28.89
C SER A 745 18.79 -7.99 27.61
N ASP A 746 19.80 -7.14 27.47
CA ASP A 746 20.67 -7.00 26.27
C ASP A 746 19.97 -6.60 24.96
N LYS A 747 18.68 -6.26 24.99
CA LYS A 747 17.95 -5.71 23.85
C LYS A 747 17.95 -4.19 23.88
N LEU A 748 18.23 -3.58 22.73
CA LEU A 748 18.16 -2.14 22.54
C LEU A 748 16.75 -1.73 22.12
N ILE A 749 16.10 -0.93 22.97
CA ILE A 749 14.80 -0.32 22.69
C ILE A 749 15.07 1.13 22.29
N HIS A 750 14.78 1.48 21.03
CA HIS A 750 14.97 2.85 20.53
C HIS A 750 14.12 3.85 21.32
N LEU A 751 14.76 4.95 21.77
CA LEU A 751 14.11 6.04 22.48
C LEU A 751 13.93 7.27 21.60
N HIS A 752 15.03 7.74 20.99
CA HIS A 752 15.02 8.95 20.18
C HIS A 752 16.22 9.02 19.24
N THR A 753 16.06 9.69 18.10
CA THR A 753 17.16 10.00 17.16
C THR A 753 17.13 11.48 16.79
N PHE A 754 18.28 12.14 16.93
CA PHE A 754 18.54 13.45 16.34
C PHE A 754 19.25 13.28 15.00
N ASN A 755 18.78 14.01 13.98
CA ASN A 755 19.46 14.17 12.70
C ASN A 755 20.03 15.58 12.63
N THR A 756 21.33 15.70 12.41
CA THR A 756 22.08 16.96 12.40
C THR A 756 23.27 16.87 11.46
N THR A 757 24.01 17.95 11.27
CA THR A 757 25.33 17.90 10.64
C THR A 757 26.34 18.32 11.68
N PHE A 758 27.20 17.40 12.10
CA PHE A 758 28.26 17.72 13.06
C PHE A 758 29.35 18.53 12.34
N THR A 759 29.57 19.76 12.78
CA THR A 759 30.54 20.69 12.17
C THR A 759 31.91 20.64 12.82
N GLU A 760 31.97 20.12 14.05
CA GLU A 760 33.16 20.06 14.89
C GLU A 760 33.21 18.72 15.65
N PRO A 761 34.37 18.34 16.22
CA PRO A 761 34.45 17.18 17.09
C PRO A 761 33.46 17.27 18.27
N VAL A 762 32.70 16.19 18.48
CA VAL A 762 31.75 16.07 19.58
C VAL A 762 32.27 15.12 20.65
N TYR A 763 31.80 15.34 21.88
CA TYR A 763 32.22 14.64 23.08
C TYR A 763 30.97 14.15 23.82
N ALA A 764 31.08 12.97 24.42
CA ALA A 764 30.08 12.52 25.39
C ALA A 764 30.13 13.44 26.63
N GLY A 765 28.96 13.72 27.21
CA GLY A 765 28.82 14.61 28.34
C GLY A 765 27.72 14.15 29.28
N PHE A 766 27.86 14.51 30.55
CA PHE A 766 26.94 14.09 31.60
C PHE A 766 26.57 15.25 32.51
N ARG A 767 25.30 15.36 32.85
CA ARG A 767 24.80 16.20 33.93
C ARG A 767 24.24 15.31 35.02
N VAL A 768 24.60 15.55 36.27
CA VAL A 768 24.14 14.75 37.41
C VAL A 768 23.47 15.68 38.41
N LYS A 769 22.20 15.45 38.74
CA LYS A 769 21.49 16.23 39.77
C LYS A 769 21.81 15.72 41.18
N PRO A 770 21.39 16.45 42.23
CA PRO A 770 21.51 15.95 43.60
C PRO A 770 21.01 14.52 43.76
N ASP A 771 21.72 13.74 44.58
CA ASP A 771 21.41 12.34 44.91
C ASP A 771 21.34 11.39 43.68
N SER A 772 22.03 11.76 42.59
CA SER A 772 22.07 11.00 41.34
C SER A 772 23.50 10.54 41.00
N SER A 773 23.63 9.53 40.15
CA SER A 773 24.92 9.03 39.67
C SER A 773 24.85 8.50 38.24
N ILE A 774 26.01 8.45 37.58
CA ILE A 774 26.21 7.79 36.28
C ILE A 774 27.45 6.91 36.36
N HIS A 775 27.35 5.70 35.84
CA HIS A 775 28.45 4.77 35.65
C HIS A 775 28.60 4.39 34.17
N LEU A 776 29.77 4.63 33.59
CA LEU A 776 30.15 4.19 32.24
C LEU A 776 30.37 2.67 32.25
N CYS A 777 29.56 1.93 31.51
CA CYS A 777 29.68 0.48 31.45
C CYS A 777 30.95 0.04 30.70
N ALA A 778 31.67 -0.93 31.26
CA ALA A 778 32.74 -1.63 30.56
C ALA A 778 32.18 -2.62 29.52
N ASP A 779 33.02 -3.07 28.60
CA ASP A 779 32.67 -4.17 27.70
C ASP A 779 32.49 -5.46 28.50
N SER A 780 31.24 -5.83 28.81
CA SER A 780 30.92 -7.16 29.29
C SER A 780 31.01 -8.12 28.11
N GLN A 781 32.08 -8.92 28.07
CA GLN A 781 32.31 -9.94 27.03
C GLN A 781 31.14 -10.91 26.91
#